data_AF-A0A1M4Z4P4-F1
#
_entry.id   AF-A0A1M4Z4P4-F1
#
_cell.length_a   1.000
_cell.length_b   1.000
_cell.length_c   1.000
_cell.angle_alpha   90.00
_cell.angle_beta   90.00
_cell.angle_gamma   90.00
#
_symmetry.space_group_name_H-M   'P 1'
#
loop_
_entity.id
_entity.type
_entity.pdbx_description
1 polymer ?
#
loop_
_entity_poly.entity_id
_entity_poly.type
_entity_poly.pdbx_seq_one_letter_code
_entity_poly.pdbx_strand_id
1 'polypeptide(L)'
;MNLKFSLVLDESGNFKEQYSKAKPSMVGGYLIPTQNIGENDAQALFLEVKKSNPKYSNIKTNPFHAMHSKDSEIPAYISYLLQTLCKSGAVLVDFRNQKGNIIVDSDTTYLNIFAEGVLALLKELLKKHPSDNIALNIVYAHRQQDKLREVTAQKIRIPEPEYIQRIKERVALLIAKLPSFEQKRIKPISYQTGNAEKNYLLMLADACCFALRGGKSSFKAPELTIVRALPCLHYSVPEKDAWTRVQDCFLQNHYAEGIFLWYGGLKQELVSYTDDFKRWVRNFFLNSDASERKIVTSVLSQYLHDLVTKRQYDVANRYMEAIDNEFIPFLKELGIDVYEYYFDLHFFRLTTATHAGDTLTEISEKEKCLCALKEIPPSTDKLNTLLRYKLREIEHLKNIFAFEEALTELNKLKKILTSVVELLKLVDELKDYSSDIKSQTLGSVYGSSITTRCFLGANNPSEYEYARGDYTLACKQFTSSSDIQRDALYLAQVEYRDRKYDAAVRALAKSVGLEDNSNLNELMHSILEQKGASKLFAMMHYSNIMALSMLSDVPLGKELAKVFDQSSKDIRIEDGYPNNIIFWRMATCGALTKKSQAKDWYQKAIDASMKFPERYTSRAAGLVMELERIILLGTNSKENITRLKADFSAFMKPETPESMRRYFRPFTEFVNQLDCGAPIPDKQAKLWQIEYIPVL
;
A
#
# COMPACT_ATOMS: atom_id res chain seq x y z
N MET A 1 -10.03 -14.93 -22.87
CA MET A 1 -9.37 -16.04 -22.15
C MET A 1 -8.18 -15.49 -21.36
N ASN A 2 -7.52 -16.29 -20.50
CA ASN A 2 -6.30 -15.87 -19.79
C ASN A 2 -5.08 -16.46 -20.50
N LEU A 3 -4.31 -15.64 -21.21
CA LEU A 3 -3.06 -16.05 -21.83
C LEU A 3 -1.92 -15.92 -20.82
N LYS A 4 -1.14 -16.99 -20.68
CA LYS A 4 0.01 -17.04 -19.76
C LYS A 4 1.30 -17.06 -20.57
N PHE A 5 2.22 -16.16 -20.25
CA PHE A 5 3.55 -16.08 -20.82
C PHE A 5 4.61 -16.18 -19.74
N SER A 6 5.73 -16.81 -20.08
CA SER A 6 6.97 -16.81 -19.31
C SER A 6 8.04 -16.03 -20.08
N LEU A 7 8.56 -14.98 -19.46
CA LEU A 7 9.67 -14.17 -19.97
C LEU A 7 10.93 -14.50 -19.18
N VAL A 8 11.95 -15.02 -19.86
CA VAL A 8 13.21 -15.41 -19.23
C VAL A 8 14.30 -14.44 -19.69
N LEU A 9 15.00 -13.79 -18.76
CA LEU A 9 15.92 -12.69 -19.04
C LEU A 9 17.28 -12.86 -18.39
N ASP A 10 18.31 -12.40 -19.10
CA ASP A 10 19.67 -12.20 -18.62
C ASP A 10 20.18 -10.83 -19.08
N GLU A 11 21.33 -10.41 -18.55
CA GLU A 11 21.95 -9.13 -18.87
C GLU A 11 23.22 -9.28 -19.71
N SER A 12 23.50 -8.28 -20.55
CA SER A 12 24.78 -8.18 -21.23
C SER A 12 25.23 -6.74 -21.31
N GLY A 13 26.35 -6.44 -20.65
CA GLY A 13 26.98 -5.14 -20.63
C GLY A 13 27.29 -4.66 -19.23
N ASN A 14 27.99 -3.53 -19.13
CA ASN A 14 28.33 -2.94 -17.83
C ASN A 14 27.32 -1.86 -17.40
N PHE A 15 26.39 -1.47 -18.28
CA PHE A 15 25.40 -0.41 -18.04
C PHE A 15 26.04 0.92 -17.60
N LYS A 16 27.26 1.17 -18.08
CA LYS A 16 28.04 2.41 -17.84
C LYS A 16 28.32 3.14 -19.17
N GLU A 17 27.43 3.07 -20.15
CA GLU A 17 27.67 3.73 -21.44
C GLU A 17 27.73 5.26 -21.31
N GLN A 18 28.83 5.89 -21.73
CA GLN A 18 28.86 7.32 -22.03
C GLN A 18 28.96 7.47 -23.56
N TYR A 19 27.93 8.04 -24.18
CA TYR A 19 27.81 8.43 -25.60
C TYR A 19 28.68 7.73 -26.69
N SER A 20 27.95 7.06 -27.61
CA SER A 20 28.21 6.84 -29.06
C SER A 20 29.35 5.96 -29.60
N LYS A 21 30.18 5.26 -28.80
CA LYS A 21 31.16 4.29 -29.38
C LYS A 21 31.13 2.85 -28.84
N ALA A 22 30.40 2.56 -27.77
CA ALA A 22 30.32 1.22 -27.18
C ALA A 22 29.07 0.44 -27.65
N LYS A 23 29.13 -0.90 -27.68
CA LYS A 23 27.97 -1.77 -27.92
C LYS A 23 26.94 -1.55 -26.79
N PRO A 24 25.70 -1.07 -27.08
CA PRO A 24 24.69 -0.76 -26.07
C PRO A 24 24.45 -1.92 -25.10
N SER A 25 24.46 -1.69 -23.79
CA SER A 25 24.01 -2.69 -22.81
C SER A 25 22.56 -3.10 -23.10
N MET A 26 22.28 -4.36 -22.81
CA MET A 26 20.95 -4.92 -23.02
C MET A 26 20.54 -5.84 -21.89
N VAL A 27 19.23 -5.92 -21.69
CA VAL A 27 18.57 -7.03 -21.01
C VAL A 27 17.87 -7.83 -22.09
N GLY A 28 18.11 -9.14 -22.17
CA GLY A 28 17.54 -9.96 -23.24
C GLY A 28 17.36 -11.41 -22.85
N GLY A 29 16.72 -12.16 -23.75
CA GLY A 29 16.35 -13.54 -23.49
C GLY A 29 15.24 -13.98 -24.43
N TYR A 30 14.21 -14.64 -23.89
CA TYR A 30 13.11 -15.16 -24.70
C TYR A 30 11.77 -15.14 -23.95
N LEU A 31 10.71 -15.02 -24.74
CA LEU A 31 9.31 -15.11 -24.33
C LEU A 31 8.73 -16.42 -24.85
N ILE A 32 7.99 -17.12 -24.00
CA ILE A 32 7.30 -18.34 -24.37
C ILE A 32 5.93 -18.44 -23.69
N PRO A 33 4.88 -18.96 -24.34
CA PRO A 33 3.65 -19.32 -23.64
C PRO A 33 3.94 -20.34 -22.51
N THR A 34 3.38 -20.15 -21.32
CA THR A 34 3.77 -20.83 -20.06
C THR A 34 3.60 -22.37 -20.06
N GLN A 35 3.10 -22.96 -21.15
CA GLN A 35 2.91 -24.41 -21.30
C GLN A 35 4.05 -25.15 -22.01
N ASN A 36 5.10 -24.46 -22.50
CA ASN A 36 5.97 -25.06 -23.51
C ASN A 36 7.39 -25.48 -23.07
N ILE A 37 8.05 -24.83 -22.11
CA ILE A 37 9.45 -25.19 -21.72
C ILE A 37 9.69 -24.97 -20.22
N GLY A 38 9.97 -26.05 -19.49
CA GLY A 38 10.52 -26.04 -18.13
C GLY A 38 12.04 -26.27 -18.09
N GLU A 39 12.62 -26.41 -16.88
CA GLU A 39 14.07 -26.57 -16.70
C GLU A 39 14.62 -27.87 -17.32
N ASN A 40 13.87 -28.98 -17.24
CA ASN A 40 14.23 -30.24 -17.88
C ASN A 40 14.23 -30.14 -19.41
N ASP A 41 13.26 -29.41 -19.97
CA ASP A 41 13.17 -29.19 -21.41
C ASP A 41 14.32 -28.31 -21.90
N ALA A 42 14.67 -27.27 -21.14
CA ALA A 42 15.83 -26.43 -21.42
C ALA A 42 17.13 -27.25 -21.39
N GLN A 43 17.30 -28.14 -20.40
CA GLN A 43 18.43 -29.07 -20.35
C GLN A 43 18.47 -30.00 -21.57
N ALA A 44 17.31 -30.53 -21.98
CA ALA A 44 17.19 -31.41 -23.13
C ALA A 44 17.64 -30.72 -24.42
N LEU A 45 17.30 -29.43 -24.62
CA LEU A 45 17.73 -28.65 -25.78
C LEU A 45 19.27 -28.55 -25.88
N PHE A 46 19.96 -28.27 -24.77
CA PHE A 46 21.44 -28.27 -24.76
C PHE A 46 22.01 -29.63 -25.16
N LEU A 47 21.45 -30.71 -24.61
CA LEU A 47 21.94 -32.07 -24.88
C LEU A 47 21.64 -32.52 -26.33
N GLU A 48 20.48 -32.15 -26.87
CA GLU A 48 20.07 -32.42 -28.25
C GLU A 48 21.03 -31.76 -29.23
N VAL A 49 21.26 -30.45 -29.08
CA VAL A 49 22.14 -29.70 -29.98
C VAL A 49 23.56 -30.22 -29.87
N LYS A 50 24.04 -30.54 -28.65
CA LYS A 50 25.36 -31.13 -28.46
C LYS A 50 25.53 -32.48 -29.19
N LYS A 51 24.49 -33.31 -29.24
CA LYS A 51 24.50 -34.59 -29.96
C LYS A 51 24.34 -34.44 -31.47
N SER A 52 23.79 -33.31 -31.94
CA SER A 52 23.49 -33.10 -33.37
C SER A 52 24.73 -32.95 -34.25
N ASN A 53 25.90 -32.60 -33.68
CA ASN A 53 27.14 -32.45 -34.43
C ASN A 53 28.36 -32.90 -33.58
N PRO A 54 29.20 -33.82 -34.06
CA PRO A 54 30.40 -34.27 -33.34
C PRO A 54 31.34 -33.13 -32.91
N LYS A 55 31.35 -32.01 -33.64
CA LYS A 55 32.18 -30.83 -33.30
C LYS A 55 31.78 -30.18 -31.98
N TYR A 56 30.56 -30.42 -31.48
CA TYR A 56 30.06 -29.84 -30.23
C TYR A 56 30.35 -30.72 -29.01
N SER A 57 31.00 -31.88 -29.17
CA SER A 57 31.25 -32.85 -28.09
C SER A 57 31.98 -32.25 -26.88
N ASN A 58 32.86 -31.28 -27.12
CA ASN A 58 33.70 -30.65 -26.10
C ASN A 58 33.04 -29.45 -25.41
N ILE A 59 31.88 -28.99 -25.90
CA ILE A 59 31.15 -27.87 -25.31
C ILE A 59 30.54 -28.31 -23.98
N LYS A 60 30.88 -27.60 -22.90
CA LYS A 60 30.27 -27.80 -21.58
C LYS A 60 28.86 -27.22 -21.59
N THR A 61 27.87 -28.03 -21.22
CA THR A 61 26.45 -27.63 -21.18
C THR A 61 25.96 -27.34 -19.75
N ASN A 62 26.76 -27.63 -18.72
CA ASN A 62 26.46 -27.32 -17.33
C ASN A 62 27.75 -27.22 -16.48
N PRO A 63 28.09 -26.03 -15.91
CA PRO A 63 27.45 -24.74 -16.18
C PRO A 63 27.72 -24.30 -17.63
N PHE A 64 26.75 -23.64 -18.26
CA PHE A 64 26.93 -22.97 -19.56
C PHE A 64 26.91 -21.46 -19.36
N HIS A 65 27.98 -20.79 -19.77
CA HIS A 65 28.03 -19.34 -19.92
C HIS A 65 28.90 -19.02 -21.15
N ALA A 66 28.26 -18.46 -22.17
CA ALA A 66 28.82 -18.35 -23.51
C ALA A 66 30.15 -17.57 -23.56
N MET A 67 30.30 -16.51 -22.76
CA MET A 67 31.53 -15.71 -22.71
C MET A 67 32.71 -16.41 -22.03
N HIS A 68 32.48 -17.43 -21.20
CA HIS A 68 33.54 -18.18 -20.52
C HIS A 68 34.06 -19.36 -21.34
N SER A 69 33.43 -19.68 -22.47
CA SER A 69 33.88 -20.75 -23.34
C SER A 69 34.96 -20.26 -24.30
N LYS A 70 36.06 -21.01 -24.40
CA LYS A 70 37.17 -20.76 -25.34
C LYS A 70 37.05 -21.56 -26.65
N ASP A 71 35.98 -22.34 -26.79
CA ASP A 71 35.78 -23.22 -27.94
C ASP A 71 35.32 -22.42 -29.17
N SER A 72 35.98 -22.61 -30.31
CA SER A 72 35.69 -21.89 -31.56
C SER A 72 34.33 -22.23 -32.15
N GLU A 73 33.71 -23.34 -31.74
CA GLU A 73 32.42 -23.81 -32.26
C GLU A 73 31.21 -23.23 -31.49
N ILE A 74 31.45 -22.42 -30.44
CA ILE A 74 30.39 -21.82 -29.61
C ILE A 74 29.38 -20.98 -30.40
N PRO A 75 29.80 -20.10 -31.33
CA PRO A 75 28.83 -19.34 -32.14
C PRO A 75 27.90 -20.25 -32.96
N ALA A 76 28.45 -21.27 -33.62
CA ALA A 76 27.65 -22.25 -34.36
C ALA A 76 26.68 -23.02 -33.44
N TYR A 77 27.19 -23.50 -32.30
CA TYR A 77 26.37 -24.19 -31.30
C TYR A 77 25.20 -23.33 -30.80
N ILE A 78 25.47 -22.05 -30.47
CA ILE A 78 24.43 -21.10 -30.01
C ILE A 78 23.42 -20.83 -31.12
N SER A 79 23.85 -20.65 -32.38
CA SER A 79 22.92 -20.46 -33.50
C SER A 79 21.93 -21.61 -33.64
N TYR A 80 22.40 -22.86 -33.54
CA TYR A 80 21.52 -24.03 -33.60
C TYR A 80 20.66 -24.17 -32.34
N LEU A 81 21.21 -23.87 -31.16
CA LEU A 81 20.46 -23.90 -29.91
C LEU A 81 19.29 -22.92 -29.90
N LEU A 82 19.52 -21.69 -30.34
CA LEU A 82 18.46 -20.68 -30.44
C LEU A 82 17.45 -21.02 -31.55
N GLN A 83 17.90 -21.64 -32.64
CA GLN A 83 16.99 -22.14 -33.67
C GLN A 83 16.07 -23.24 -33.14
N THR A 84 16.60 -24.21 -32.37
CA THR A 84 15.78 -25.26 -31.75
C THR A 84 14.83 -24.66 -30.70
N LEU A 85 15.30 -23.71 -29.90
CA LEU A 85 14.46 -22.97 -28.94
C LEU A 85 13.26 -22.27 -29.64
N CYS A 86 13.50 -21.57 -30.74
CA CYS A 86 12.43 -20.89 -31.48
C CYS A 86 11.46 -21.87 -32.16
N LYS A 87 11.93 -23.06 -32.60
CA LYS A 87 11.04 -24.12 -33.12
C LYS A 87 10.05 -24.62 -32.06
N SER A 88 10.43 -24.57 -30.78
CA SER A 88 9.55 -24.86 -29.65
C SER A 88 8.54 -23.74 -29.32
N GLY A 89 8.45 -22.70 -30.16
CA GLY A 89 7.51 -21.60 -30.02
C GLY A 89 8.01 -20.42 -29.18
N ALA A 90 9.30 -20.39 -28.83
CA ALA A 90 9.90 -19.25 -28.16
C ALA A 90 10.18 -18.10 -29.14
N VAL A 91 10.02 -16.87 -28.66
CA VAL A 91 10.37 -15.64 -29.40
C VAL A 91 11.47 -14.94 -28.62
N LEU A 92 12.56 -14.57 -29.29
CA LEU A 92 13.66 -13.84 -28.66
C LEU A 92 13.20 -12.43 -28.25
N VAL A 93 13.73 -11.90 -27.15
CA VAL A 93 13.39 -10.58 -26.63
C VAL A 93 14.65 -9.80 -26.29
N ASP A 94 14.63 -8.51 -26.62
CA ASP A 94 15.77 -7.62 -26.55
C ASP A 94 15.34 -6.22 -26.09
N PHE A 95 15.81 -5.80 -24.91
CA PHE A 95 15.66 -4.45 -24.36
C PHE A 95 17.02 -3.74 -24.39
N ARG A 96 17.20 -2.79 -25.31
CA ARG A 96 18.48 -2.11 -25.56
C ARG A 96 18.52 -0.69 -25.07
N ASN A 97 19.60 -0.33 -24.37
CA ASN A 97 19.99 1.05 -24.10
C ASN A 97 20.59 1.74 -25.34
N GLN A 98 19.86 1.82 -26.46
CA GLN A 98 20.43 2.29 -27.75
C GLN A 98 21.06 3.69 -27.66
N LYS A 99 20.53 4.55 -26.78
CA LYS A 99 21.03 5.92 -26.59
C LYS A 99 22.27 6.00 -25.68
N GLY A 100 22.63 4.90 -25.00
CA GLY A 100 23.75 4.87 -24.07
C GLY A 100 23.52 5.79 -22.88
N ASN A 101 22.29 5.81 -22.35
CA ASN A 101 21.93 6.64 -21.22
C ASN A 101 22.47 6.00 -19.93
N ILE A 102 23.15 6.78 -19.09
CA ILE A 102 23.37 6.45 -17.67
C ILE A 102 22.37 7.28 -16.87
N ILE A 103 21.53 6.61 -16.09
CA ILE A 103 20.48 7.30 -15.32
C ILE A 103 21.05 7.88 -14.03
N VAL A 104 21.65 7.03 -13.19
CA VAL A 104 22.33 7.43 -11.95
C VAL A 104 23.62 6.63 -11.80
N ASP A 105 23.48 5.31 -11.91
CA ASP A 105 24.57 4.35 -11.90
C ASP A 105 24.16 3.13 -12.74
N SER A 106 25.06 2.15 -12.82
CA SER A 106 24.80 0.95 -13.62
C SER A 106 23.59 0.13 -13.14
N ASP A 107 23.34 0.07 -11.83
CA ASP A 107 22.23 -0.71 -11.26
C ASP A 107 20.90 -0.05 -11.60
N THR A 108 20.81 1.26 -11.40
CA THR A 108 19.65 2.06 -11.72
C THR A 108 19.37 2.07 -13.22
N THR A 109 20.42 2.07 -14.03
CA THR A 109 20.31 2.00 -15.49
C THR A 109 19.77 0.64 -15.94
N TYR A 110 20.31 -0.47 -15.42
CA TYR A 110 19.76 -1.81 -15.64
C TYR A 110 18.28 -1.88 -15.24
N LEU A 111 17.94 -1.44 -14.02
CA LEU A 111 16.59 -1.57 -13.47
C LEU A 111 15.55 -0.85 -14.33
N ASN A 112 15.90 0.33 -14.85
CA ASN A 112 15.03 1.07 -15.76
C ASN A 112 14.92 0.39 -17.13
N ILE A 113 16.03 -0.09 -17.71
CA ILE A 113 15.99 -0.83 -18.98
C ILE A 113 15.09 -2.06 -18.86
N PHE A 114 15.24 -2.81 -17.77
CA PHE A 114 14.42 -3.97 -17.47
C PHE A 114 12.94 -3.59 -17.36
N ALA A 115 12.60 -2.62 -16.50
CA ALA A 115 11.22 -2.28 -16.19
C ALA A 115 10.47 -1.67 -17.38
N GLU A 116 11.12 -0.77 -18.13
CA GLU A 116 10.53 -0.18 -19.32
C GLU A 116 10.45 -1.15 -20.50
N GLY A 117 11.43 -2.06 -20.63
CA GLY A 117 11.36 -3.16 -21.60
C GLY A 117 10.17 -4.09 -21.35
N VAL A 118 9.94 -4.45 -20.08
CA VAL A 118 8.76 -5.22 -19.67
C VAL A 118 7.46 -4.49 -20.01
N LEU A 119 7.38 -3.18 -19.76
CA LEU A 119 6.21 -2.39 -20.14
C LEU A 119 5.97 -2.40 -21.66
N ALA A 120 7.02 -2.17 -22.45
CA ALA A 120 6.93 -2.16 -23.91
C ALA A 120 6.42 -3.51 -24.44
N LEU A 121 6.94 -4.61 -23.89
CA LEU A 121 6.46 -5.95 -24.19
C LEU A 121 4.98 -6.15 -23.82
N LEU A 122 4.56 -5.72 -22.63
CA LEU A 122 3.16 -5.84 -22.19
C LEU A 122 2.20 -5.09 -23.12
N LYS A 123 2.55 -3.88 -23.56
CA LYS A 123 1.76 -3.13 -24.55
C LYS A 123 1.61 -3.90 -25.86
N GLU A 124 2.70 -4.51 -26.33
CA GLU A 124 2.65 -5.31 -27.56
C GLU A 124 1.77 -6.56 -27.41
N LEU A 125 1.85 -7.25 -26.27
CA LEU A 125 0.98 -8.40 -25.97
C LEU A 125 -0.49 -7.99 -25.89
N LEU A 126 -0.80 -6.87 -25.24
CA LEU A 126 -2.16 -6.33 -25.16
C LEU A 126 -2.72 -5.97 -26.54
N LYS A 127 -1.87 -5.44 -27.42
CA LYS A 127 -2.22 -5.10 -28.82
C LYS A 127 -2.44 -6.34 -29.67
N LYS A 128 -1.59 -7.36 -29.54
CA LYS A 128 -1.71 -8.63 -30.27
C LYS A 128 -2.90 -9.47 -29.83
N HIS A 129 -3.34 -9.32 -28.58
CA HIS A 129 -4.44 -10.10 -28.00
C HIS A 129 -5.54 -9.21 -27.41
N PRO A 130 -6.26 -8.43 -28.24
CA PRO A 130 -7.14 -7.34 -27.78
C PRO A 130 -8.29 -7.79 -26.86
N SER A 131 -8.69 -9.06 -26.93
CA SER A 131 -9.81 -9.62 -26.17
C SER A 131 -9.40 -10.50 -24.98
N ASP A 132 -8.09 -10.66 -24.74
CA ASP A 132 -7.57 -11.55 -23.70
C ASP A 132 -6.93 -10.79 -22.53
N ASN A 133 -6.89 -11.47 -21.38
CA ASN A 133 -6.10 -11.05 -20.24
C ASN A 133 -4.70 -11.66 -20.34
N ILE A 134 -3.70 -10.89 -19.94
CA ILE A 134 -2.28 -11.26 -20.02
C ILE A 134 -1.76 -11.55 -18.61
N ALA A 135 -1.21 -12.75 -18.39
CA ALA A 135 -0.46 -13.10 -17.21
C ALA A 135 1.00 -13.32 -17.60
N LEU A 136 1.93 -12.64 -16.91
CA LEU A 136 3.36 -12.69 -17.20
C LEU A 136 4.12 -13.24 -15.99
N ASN A 137 4.90 -14.30 -16.20
CA ASN A 137 5.88 -14.78 -15.25
C ASN A 137 7.27 -14.38 -15.72
N ILE A 138 8.02 -13.64 -14.91
CA ILE A 138 9.36 -13.16 -15.26
C ILE A 138 10.40 -13.94 -14.46
N VAL A 139 11.26 -14.66 -15.18
CA VAL A 139 12.43 -15.37 -14.62
C VAL A 139 13.67 -14.61 -15.04
N TYR A 140 14.53 -14.18 -14.11
CA TYR A 140 15.70 -13.39 -14.48
C TYR A 140 16.95 -13.69 -13.64
N ALA A 141 18.12 -13.51 -14.25
CA ALA A 141 19.40 -13.70 -13.59
C ALA A 141 19.70 -12.57 -12.59
N HIS A 142 20.22 -12.92 -11.41
CA HIS A 142 20.61 -11.94 -10.41
C HIS A 142 21.91 -11.20 -10.81
N ARG A 143 21.83 -9.87 -10.93
CA ARG A 143 22.97 -8.99 -11.26
C ARG A 143 24.05 -9.00 -10.17
N GLN A 144 25.32 -9.11 -10.55
CA GLN A 144 26.45 -8.90 -9.63
C GLN A 144 26.82 -7.41 -9.63
N GLN A 145 26.74 -6.72 -8.48
CA GLN A 145 27.08 -5.29 -8.40
C GLN A 145 28.55 -5.02 -8.73
N ASP A 146 28.80 -3.91 -9.43
CA ASP A 146 30.15 -3.35 -9.66
C ASP A 146 30.60 -2.37 -8.56
N LYS A 147 29.67 -1.77 -7.78
CA LYS A 147 29.99 -0.66 -6.85
C LYS A 147 30.99 -1.01 -5.73
N LEU A 148 30.95 -2.22 -5.19
CA LEU A 148 31.88 -2.65 -4.14
C LEU A 148 33.17 -3.28 -4.69
N ARG A 149 33.19 -3.60 -5.98
CA ARG A 149 34.36 -4.14 -6.66
C ARG A 149 35.44 -3.09 -6.86
N GLU A 150 35.03 -1.83 -7.09
CA GLU A 150 35.94 -0.68 -7.25
C GLU A 150 36.53 -0.19 -5.91
N VAL A 151 35.90 -0.49 -4.77
CA VAL A 151 36.34 0.00 -3.44
C VAL A 151 36.94 -1.10 -2.55
N THR A 152 36.46 -2.35 -2.63
CA THR A 152 36.78 -3.38 -1.61
C THR A 152 37.31 -4.71 -2.18
N ALA A 153 37.40 -4.86 -3.51
CA ALA A 153 37.74 -6.11 -4.20
C ALA A 153 36.85 -7.33 -3.85
N GLN A 154 35.80 -7.17 -3.03
CA GLN A 154 34.87 -8.24 -2.65
C GLN A 154 33.58 -8.18 -3.48
N LYS A 155 33.11 -9.34 -3.92
CA LYS A 155 31.80 -9.51 -4.58
C LYS A 155 30.69 -9.43 -3.52
N ILE A 156 30.21 -8.24 -3.21
CA ILE A 156 29.03 -8.07 -2.37
C ILE A 156 27.79 -8.06 -3.27
N ARG A 157 26.83 -8.93 -2.98
CA ARG A 157 25.52 -9.01 -3.67
C ARG A 157 24.52 -8.11 -2.93
N ILE A 158 23.65 -7.40 -3.65
CA ILE A 158 22.45 -6.79 -3.05
C ILE A 158 21.63 -7.93 -2.45
N PRO A 159 21.06 -7.77 -1.25
CA PRO A 159 20.06 -8.71 -0.76
C PRO A 159 18.95 -8.90 -1.78
N GLU A 160 18.75 -10.14 -2.23
CA GLU A 160 17.74 -10.55 -3.20
C GLU A 160 16.34 -9.92 -3.00
N PRO A 161 15.82 -9.77 -1.75
CA PRO A 161 14.51 -9.16 -1.52
C PRO A 161 14.42 -7.68 -1.95
N GLU A 162 15.47 -6.90 -1.71
CA GLU A 162 15.49 -5.46 -2.00
C GLU A 162 15.48 -5.20 -3.51
N TYR A 163 16.23 -6.02 -4.25
CA TYR A 163 16.32 -5.92 -5.70
C TYR A 163 15.00 -6.30 -6.39
N ILE A 164 14.38 -7.41 -5.96
CA ILE A 164 13.06 -7.84 -6.44
C ILE A 164 12.02 -6.75 -6.17
N GLN A 165 12.06 -6.15 -4.98
CA GLN A 165 11.13 -5.10 -4.59
C GLN A 165 11.24 -3.88 -5.52
N ARG A 166 12.45 -3.40 -5.81
CA ARG A 166 12.67 -2.25 -6.72
C ARG A 166 12.17 -2.51 -8.14
N ILE A 167 12.40 -3.70 -8.70
CA ILE A 167 11.87 -4.08 -10.02
C ILE A 167 10.35 -4.09 -10.01
N LYS A 168 9.74 -4.74 -9.00
CA LYS A 168 8.28 -4.83 -8.85
C LYS A 168 7.64 -3.44 -8.75
N GLU A 169 8.21 -2.57 -7.92
CA GLU A 169 7.74 -1.20 -7.74
C GLU A 169 7.81 -0.42 -9.05
N ARG A 170 8.94 -0.45 -9.75
CA ARG A 170 9.12 0.32 -11.00
C ARG A 170 8.18 -0.19 -12.10
N VAL A 171 8.04 -1.51 -12.28
CA VAL A 171 7.09 -2.08 -13.25
C VAL A 171 5.65 -1.73 -12.88
N ALA A 172 5.27 -1.81 -11.60
CA ALA A 172 3.93 -1.43 -11.15
C ALA A 172 3.62 0.05 -11.41
N LEU A 173 4.57 0.96 -11.14
CA LEU A 173 4.45 2.38 -11.45
C LEU A 173 4.28 2.63 -12.96
N LEU A 174 4.99 1.87 -13.79
CA LEU A 174 4.89 1.97 -15.24
C LEU A 174 3.55 1.44 -15.76
N ILE A 175 3.04 0.34 -15.21
CA ILE A 175 1.72 -0.21 -15.56
C ILE A 175 0.60 0.73 -15.12
N ALA A 176 0.74 1.42 -13.98
CA ALA A 176 -0.23 2.39 -13.50
C ALA A 176 -0.43 3.58 -14.47
N LYS A 177 0.51 3.79 -15.41
CA LYS A 177 0.41 4.80 -16.48
C LYS A 177 -0.38 4.34 -17.70
N LEU A 178 -0.77 3.05 -17.78
CA LEU A 178 -1.63 2.56 -18.86
C LEU A 178 -3.09 2.97 -18.61
N PRO A 179 -3.95 3.07 -19.63
CA PRO A 179 -5.38 3.25 -19.43
C PRO A 179 -6.00 2.18 -18.52
N SER A 180 -6.96 2.56 -17.68
CA SER A 180 -7.58 1.66 -16.68
C SER A 180 -8.14 0.35 -17.26
N PHE A 181 -8.61 0.35 -18.52
CA PHE A 181 -9.11 -0.86 -19.18
C PHE A 181 -7.98 -1.84 -19.56
N GLU A 182 -6.78 -1.34 -19.90
CA GLU A 182 -5.60 -2.15 -20.16
C GLU A 182 -5.03 -2.72 -18.86
N GLN A 183 -4.98 -1.89 -17.80
CA GLN A 183 -4.53 -2.32 -16.48
C GLN A 183 -5.34 -3.53 -15.98
N LYS A 184 -6.67 -3.51 -16.13
CA LYS A 184 -7.57 -4.61 -15.71
C LYS A 184 -7.31 -5.93 -16.45
N ARG A 185 -6.75 -5.85 -17.66
CA ARG A 185 -6.39 -7.02 -18.49
C ARG A 185 -5.05 -7.62 -18.11
N ILE A 186 -4.18 -6.86 -17.44
CA ILE A 186 -2.91 -7.36 -16.93
C ILE A 186 -3.15 -8.04 -15.57
N LYS A 187 -2.86 -9.35 -15.49
CA LYS A 187 -2.88 -10.08 -14.22
C LYS A 187 -1.61 -9.79 -13.42
N PRO A 188 -1.62 -9.98 -12.09
CA PRO A 188 -0.43 -9.80 -11.27
C PRO A 188 0.78 -10.55 -11.85
N ILE A 189 1.88 -9.83 -12.04
CA ILE A 189 3.12 -10.37 -12.61
C ILE A 189 3.87 -11.14 -11.51
N SER A 190 4.26 -12.38 -11.80
CA SER A 190 5.12 -13.16 -10.92
C SER A 190 6.58 -12.96 -11.28
N TYR A 191 7.45 -12.96 -10.27
CA TYR A 191 8.89 -12.75 -10.41
C TYR A 191 9.63 -13.89 -9.75
N GLN A 192 10.59 -14.47 -10.47
CA GLN A 192 11.50 -15.50 -9.99
C GLN A 192 12.91 -15.09 -10.38
N THR A 193 13.85 -15.16 -9.44
CA THR A 193 15.26 -14.91 -9.73
C THR A 193 16.05 -16.20 -9.57
N GLY A 194 17.17 -16.30 -10.28
CA GLY A 194 18.01 -17.48 -10.26
C GLY A 194 19.46 -17.16 -10.62
N ASN A 195 20.30 -18.19 -10.51
CA ASN A 195 21.69 -18.12 -10.94
C ASN A 195 21.80 -18.65 -12.38
N ALA A 196 22.29 -17.81 -13.30
CA ALA A 196 22.49 -18.15 -14.71
C ALA A 196 23.45 -19.33 -14.94
N GLU A 197 24.34 -19.62 -13.98
CA GLU A 197 25.26 -20.77 -14.06
C GLU A 197 24.64 -22.08 -13.52
N LYS A 198 23.45 -22.05 -12.93
CA LYS A 198 22.80 -23.23 -12.32
C LYS A 198 21.46 -23.58 -12.92
N ASN A 199 20.74 -22.62 -13.49
CA ASN A 199 19.40 -22.81 -14.04
C ASN A 199 19.45 -22.80 -15.57
N TYR A 200 19.06 -23.91 -16.20
CA TYR A 200 19.11 -24.07 -17.67
C TYR A 200 18.22 -23.06 -18.43
N LEU A 201 17.13 -22.57 -17.84
CA LEU A 201 16.29 -21.54 -18.45
C LEU A 201 17.09 -20.23 -18.60
N LEU A 202 17.87 -19.87 -17.58
CA LEU A 202 18.72 -18.69 -17.59
C LEU A 202 19.97 -18.87 -18.46
N MET A 203 20.51 -20.09 -18.57
CA MET A 203 21.58 -20.40 -19.54
C MET A 203 21.13 -20.18 -20.99
N LEU A 204 19.87 -20.49 -21.31
CA LEU A 204 19.29 -20.16 -22.62
C LEU A 204 19.18 -18.63 -22.82
N ALA A 205 18.86 -17.87 -21.77
CA ALA A 205 18.83 -16.41 -21.84
C ALA A 205 20.24 -15.81 -22.03
N ASP A 206 21.27 -16.36 -21.38
CA ASP A 206 22.68 -16.00 -21.65
C ASP A 206 23.05 -16.25 -23.12
N ALA A 207 22.65 -17.39 -23.69
CA ALA A 207 22.86 -17.69 -25.11
C ALA A 207 22.17 -16.67 -26.03
N CYS A 208 20.96 -16.21 -25.68
CA CYS A 208 20.25 -15.13 -26.39
C CYS A 208 21.06 -13.83 -26.32
N CYS A 209 21.48 -13.42 -25.12
CA CYS A 209 22.27 -12.22 -24.90
C CYS A 209 23.62 -12.25 -25.64
N PHE A 210 24.27 -13.42 -25.70
CA PHE A 210 25.48 -13.61 -26.47
C PHE A 210 25.23 -13.44 -27.98
N ALA A 211 24.19 -14.06 -28.53
CA ALA A 211 23.86 -13.94 -29.95
C ALA A 211 23.43 -12.51 -30.34
N LEU A 212 22.65 -11.83 -29.49
CA LEU A 212 22.08 -10.52 -29.77
C LEU A 212 23.06 -9.36 -29.54
N ARG A 213 24.05 -9.54 -28.65
CA ARG A 213 25.07 -8.52 -28.32
C ARG A 213 26.48 -9.07 -28.12
N GLY A 214 26.67 -9.97 -27.14
CA GLY A 214 27.99 -10.30 -26.56
C GLY A 214 29.00 -10.84 -27.58
N GLY A 215 28.55 -11.73 -28.45
CA GLY A 215 29.37 -12.48 -29.38
C GLY A 215 29.24 -12.08 -30.85
N LYS A 216 28.47 -11.06 -31.23
CA LYS A 216 28.13 -10.73 -32.64
C LYS A 216 29.33 -10.65 -33.61
N SER A 217 30.51 -10.27 -33.11
CA SER A 217 31.78 -10.24 -33.86
C SER A 217 32.47 -11.59 -34.01
N SER A 218 32.12 -12.57 -33.18
CA SER A 218 32.62 -13.95 -33.18
C SER A 218 31.81 -14.88 -34.09
N PHE A 219 30.59 -14.49 -34.49
CA PHE A 219 29.76 -15.26 -35.43
C PHE A 219 30.23 -15.06 -36.87
N LYS A 220 30.34 -16.17 -37.62
CA LYS A 220 30.60 -16.18 -39.06
C LYS A 220 29.31 -15.91 -39.86
N ALA A 221 29.45 -15.63 -41.15
CA ALA A 221 28.31 -15.29 -42.02
C ALA A 221 27.15 -16.30 -41.99
N PRO A 222 27.37 -17.64 -42.03
CA PRO A 222 26.27 -18.61 -41.97
C PRO A 222 25.49 -18.56 -40.65
N GLU A 223 26.19 -18.35 -39.54
CA GLU A 223 25.62 -18.35 -38.19
C GLU A 223 24.84 -17.06 -37.93
N LEU A 224 25.33 -15.93 -38.44
CA LEU A 224 24.62 -14.64 -38.44
C LEU A 224 23.32 -14.71 -39.26
N THR A 225 23.32 -15.41 -40.39
CA THR A 225 22.11 -15.61 -41.20
C THR A 225 21.05 -16.37 -40.40
N ILE A 226 21.44 -17.42 -39.67
CA ILE A 226 20.52 -18.15 -38.80
C ILE A 226 19.95 -17.23 -37.72
N VAL A 227 20.81 -16.57 -36.94
CA VAL A 227 20.39 -15.72 -35.81
C VAL A 227 19.50 -14.56 -36.25
N ARG A 228 19.80 -13.92 -37.39
CA ARG A 228 18.98 -12.82 -37.93
C ARG A 228 17.61 -13.25 -38.44
N ALA A 229 17.45 -14.52 -38.81
CA ALA A 229 16.19 -15.08 -39.27
C ALA A 229 15.28 -15.55 -38.11
N LEU A 230 15.79 -15.60 -36.87
CA LEU A 230 15.00 -15.99 -35.72
C LEU A 230 13.98 -14.91 -35.33
N PRO A 231 12.77 -15.28 -34.88
CA PRO A 231 11.78 -14.31 -34.42
C PRO A 231 12.30 -13.58 -33.17
N CYS A 232 12.40 -12.24 -33.27
CA CYS A 232 12.90 -11.41 -32.19
C CYS A 232 12.09 -10.13 -32.03
N LEU A 233 11.73 -9.80 -30.78
CA LEU A 233 11.12 -8.54 -30.39
C LEU A 233 12.20 -7.60 -29.88
N HIS A 234 12.42 -6.50 -30.61
CA HIS A 234 13.44 -5.51 -30.28
C HIS A 234 12.80 -4.22 -29.75
N TYR A 235 13.20 -3.82 -28.55
CA TYR A 235 12.76 -2.59 -27.92
C TYR A 235 13.96 -1.71 -27.56
N SER A 236 13.91 -0.46 -28.02
CA SER A 236 14.84 0.57 -27.58
C SER A 236 14.30 1.20 -26.30
N VAL A 237 15.11 1.20 -25.25
CA VAL A 237 14.74 1.66 -23.91
C VAL A 237 15.71 2.74 -23.45
N PRO A 238 15.23 3.93 -23.00
CA PRO A 238 13.81 4.30 -22.92
C PRO A 238 13.17 4.54 -24.29
N GLU A 239 11.90 4.12 -24.43
CA GLU A 239 11.11 4.15 -25.69
C GLU A 239 10.93 5.59 -26.21
N LYS A 240 10.91 6.57 -25.29
CA LYS A 240 11.03 8.01 -25.51
C LYS A 240 11.86 8.61 -24.38
N ASP A 241 12.60 9.68 -24.67
CA ASP A 241 13.32 10.41 -23.61
C ASP A 241 12.32 10.90 -22.54
N ALA A 242 12.70 10.83 -21.27
CA ALA A 242 11.79 11.14 -20.17
C ALA A 242 11.26 12.58 -20.26
N TRP A 243 12.07 13.51 -20.81
CA TRP A 243 11.64 14.86 -21.12
C TRP A 243 10.64 14.89 -22.28
N THR A 244 10.88 14.15 -23.37
CA THR A 244 9.92 14.05 -24.48
C THR A 244 8.55 13.57 -24.02
N ARG A 245 8.47 12.67 -23.03
CA ARG A 245 7.18 12.25 -22.44
C ARG A 245 6.46 13.39 -21.75
N VAL A 246 7.18 14.19 -20.95
CA VAL A 246 6.61 15.38 -20.29
C VAL A 246 6.18 16.42 -21.33
N GLN A 247 6.99 16.64 -22.37
CA GLN A 247 6.66 17.52 -23.49
C GLN A 247 5.42 17.05 -24.25
N ASP A 248 5.31 15.76 -24.55
CA ASP A 248 4.16 15.18 -25.25
C ASP A 248 2.86 15.41 -24.46
N CYS A 249 2.89 15.31 -23.13
CA CYS A 249 1.75 15.66 -22.29
C CYS A 249 1.32 17.12 -22.50
N PHE A 250 2.27 18.07 -22.51
CA PHE A 250 1.95 19.48 -22.72
C PHE A 250 1.45 19.78 -24.13
N LEU A 251 2.05 19.15 -25.15
CA LEU A 251 1.62 19.27 -26.55
C LEU A 251 0.20 18.73 -26.77
N GLN A 252 -0.22 17.73 -25.97
CA GLN A 252 -1.56 17.16 -26.01
C GLN A 252 -2.55 17.84 -25.02
N ASN A 253 -2.16 18.96 -24.42
CA ASN A 253 -2.93 19.67 -23.38
C ASN A 253 -3.22 18.84 -22.11
N HIS A 254 -2.48 17.76 -21.86
CA HIS A 254 -2.52 16.97 -20.63
C HIS A 254 -1.59 17.56 -19.56
N TYR A 255 -1.78 18.83 -19.22
CA TYR A 255 -0.88 19.55 -18.30
C TYR A 255 -0.78 18.92 -16.91
N ALA A 256 -1.90 18.44 -16.36
CA ALA A 256 -1.91 17.76 -15.07
C ALA A 256 -1.03 16.50 -15.07
N GLU A 257 -1.06 15.72 -16.15
CA GLU A 257 -0.22 14.52 -16.28
C GLU A 257 1.27 14.89 -16.37
N GLY A 258 1.62 15.92 -17.17
CA GLY A 258 2.99 16.38 -17.28
C GLY A 258 3.56 16.90 -15.94
N ILE A 259 2.75 17.66 -15.19
CA ILE A 259 3.11 18.17 -13.84
C ILE A 259 3.26 17.00 -12.86
N PHE A 260 2.32 16.05 -12.88
CA PHE A 260 2.39 14.87 -12.02
C PHE A 260 3.61 14.00 -12.33
N LEU A 261 3.94 13.78 -13.61
CA LEU A 261 5.13 13.02 -14.01
C LEU A 261 6.41 13.69 -13.53
N TRP A 262 6.48 15.02 -13.62
CA TRP A 262 7.62 15.80 -13.15
C TRP A 262 7.83 15.63 -11.65
N TYR A 263 6.85 16.05 -10.85
CA TYR A 263 6.97 16.05 -9.38
C TYR A 263 6.81 14.66 -8.75
N GLY A 264 6.15 13.73 -9.43
CA GLY A 264 5.93 12.36 -8.98
C GLY A 264 7.13 11.43 -9.18
N GLY A 265 8.19 11.88 -9.86
CA GLY A 265 9.45 11.12 -9.87
C GLY A 265 10.47 11.45 -10.96
N LEU A 266 10.14 12.23 -11.99
CA LEU A 266 11.10 12.50 -13.08
C LEU A 266 11.98 13.73 -12.84
N LYS A 267 11.62 14.62 -11.90
CA LYS A 267 12.36 15.87 -11.68
C LYS A 267 13.86 15.67 -11.45
N GLN A 268 14.25 14.67 -10.65
CA GLN A 268 15.67 14.39 -10.37
C GLN A 268 16.44 13.95 -11.62
N GLU A 269 15.77 13.23 -12.53
CA GLU A 269 16.33 12.76 -13.80
C GLU A 269 16.39 13.89 -14.85
N LEU A 270 15.54 14.92 -14.71
CA LEU A 270 15.31 15.96 -15.72
C LEU A 270 15.72 17.36 -15.26
N VAL A 271 16.59 17.50 -14.25
CA VAL A 271 16.95 18.80 -13.66
C VAL A 271 17.38 19.85 -14.70
N SER A 272 18.10 19.43 -15.75
CA SER A 272 18.54 20.32 -16.84
C SER A 272 17.38 20.96 -17.63
N TYR A 273 16.19 20.39 -17.60
CA TYR A 273 14.99 20.87 -18.29
C TYR A 273 14.05 21.67 -17.39
N THR A 274 14.48 22.02 -16.16
CA THR A 274 13.62 22.72 -15.19
C THR A 274 13.08 24.04 -15.73
N ASP A 275 13.90 24.82 -16.43
CA ASP A 275 13.48 26.12 -16.98
C ASP A 275 12.48 25.96 -18.12
N ASP A 276 12.66 24.94 -18.97
CA ASP A 276 11.71 24.63 -20.03
C ASP A 276 10.38 24.14 -19.45
N PHE A 277 10.43 23.24 -18.47
CA PHE A 277 9.23 22.79 -17.73
C PHE A 277 8.47 23.98 -17.14
N LYS A 278 9.16 24.84 -16.39
CA LYS A 278 8.56 26.05 -15.80
C LYS A 278 7.98 26.98 -16.86
N ARG A 279 8.62 27.10 -18.03
CA ARG A 279 8.10 27.90 -19.14
C ARG A 279 6.77 27.37 -19.68
N TRP A 280 6.67 26.06 -19.90
CA TRP A 280 5.42 25.43 -20.34
C TRP A 280 4.29 25.64 -19.34
N VAL A 281 4.56 25.36 -18.06
CA VAL A 281 3.57 25.53 -16.98
C VAL A 281 3.17 27.01 -16.86
N ARG A 282 4.13 27.94 -16.83
CA ARG A 282 3.85 29.38 -16.78
C ARG A 282 2.95 29.82 -17.93
N ASN A 283 3.30 29.43 -19.14
CA ASN A 283 2.55 29.81 -20.34
C ASN A 283 1.12 29.29 -20.29
N PHE A 284 0.88 28.07 -19.80
CA PHE A 284 -0.47 27.57 -19.58
C PHE A 284 -1.20 28.43 -18.54
N PHE A 285 -0.69 28.49 -17.30
CA PHE A 285 -1.42 29.10 -16.19
C PHE A 285 -1.70 30.61 -16.36
N LEU A 286 -0.83 31.36 -17.05
CA LEU A 286 -1.05 32.78 -17.35
C LEU A 286 -2.06 33.02 -18.48
N ASN A 287 -2.20 32.09 -19.43
CA ASN A 287 -3.05 32.27 -20.61
C ASN A 287 -4.39 31.52 -20.54
N SER A 288 -4.50 30.51 -19.67
CA SER A 288 -5.74 29.76 -19.42
C SER A 288 -6.71 30.53 -18.52
N ASP A 289 -8.00 30.23 -18.60
CA ASP A 289 -9.00 30.80 -17.69
C ASP A 289 -9.04 30.09 -16.32
N ALA A 290 -9.87 30.59 -15.40
CA ALA A 290 -9.98 30.02 -14.05
C ALA A 290 -10.55 28.58 -14.04
N SER A 291 -11.42 28.24 -15.00
CA SER A 291 -12.03 26.92 -15.12
C SER A 291 -11.01 25.89 -15.59
N GLU A 292 -10.23 26.21 -16.61
CA GLU A 292 -9.16 25.35 -17.15
C GLU A 292 -8.08 25.07 -16.10
N ARG A 293 -7.64 26.11 -15.38
CA ARG A 293 -6.70 25.95 -14.26
C ARG A 293 -7.25 25.01 -13.19
N LYS A 294 -8.54 25.17 -12.85
CA LYS A 294 -9.22 24.34 -11.85
C LYS A 294 -9.33 22.87 -12.29
N ILE A 295 -9.55 22.61 -13.57
CA ILE A 295 -9.54 21.23 -14.10
C ILE A 295 -8.17 20.59 -13.87
N VAL A 296 -7.08 21.30 -14.20
CA VAL A 296 -5.73 20.78 -14.01
C VAL A 296 -5.45 20.49 -12.55
N THR A 297 -5.72 21.43 -11.64
CA THR A 297 -5.48 21.21 -10.21
C THR A 297 -6.37 20.12 -9.62
N SER A 298 -7.62 19.99 -10.06
CA SER A 298 -8.52 18.91 -9.64
C SER A 298 -8.01 17.53 -10.06
N VAL A 299 -7.46 17.40 -11.27
CA VAL A 299 -6.84 16.14 -11.73
C VAL A 299 -5.59 15.81 -10.91
N LEU A 300 -4.78 16.81 -10.54
CA LEU A 300 -3.64 16.60 -9.63
C LEU A 300 -4.09 16.13 -8.24
N SER A 301 -5.15 16.73 -7.68
CA SER A 301 -5.78 16.27 -6.43
C SER A 301 -6.26 14.83 -6.54
N GLN A 302 -6.83 14.43 -7.68
CA GLN A 302 -7.27 13.05 -7.92
C GLN A 302 -6.10 12.07 -7.97
N TYR A 303 -4.98 12.41 -8.62
CA TYR A 303 -3.79 11.56 -8.59
C TYR A 303 -3.28 11.36 -7.17
N LEU A 304 -3.27 12.41 -6.35
CA LEU A 304 -2.91 12.30 -4.94
C LEU A 304 -3.90 11.41 -4.17
N HIS A 305 -5.20 11.57 -4.39
CA HIS A 305 -6.22 10.72 -3.80
C HIS A 305 -6.01 9.23 -4.13
N ASP A 306 -5.70 8.93 -5.38
CA ASP A 306 -5.43 7.56 -5.84
C ASP A 306 -4.20 6.96 -5.16
N LEU A 307 -3.11 7.73 -5.02
CA LEU A 307 -1.89 7.30 -4.32
C LEU A 307 -2.19 6.96 -2.86
N VAL A 308 -2.92 7.85 -2.16
CA VAL A 308 -3.30 7.65 -0.75
C VAL A 308 -4.22 6.44 -0.59
N THR A 309 -5.22 6.29 -1.46
CA THR A 309 -6.18 5.18 -1.42
C THR A 309 -5.51 3.83 -1.71
N LYS A 310 -4.53 3.80 -2.61
CA LYS A 310 -3.70 2.62 -2.91
C LYS A 310 -2.58 2.39 -1.90
N ARG A 311 -2.55 3.16 -0.79
CA ARG A 311 -1.55 3.08 0.29
C ARG A 311 -0.11 3.30 -0.18
N GLN A 312 0.09 4.06 -1.25
CA GLN A 312 1.41 4.44 -1.76
C GLN A 312 1.94 5.69 -1.03
N TYR A 313 2.02 5.62 0.31
CA TYR A 313 2.27 6.77 1.17
C TYR A 313 3.63 7.43 0.89
N ASP A 314 4.68 6.67 0.62
CA ASP A 314 6.01 7.23 0.34
C ASP A 314 6.05 8.06 -0.96
N VAL A 315 5.30 7.63 -1.98
CA VAL A 315 5.17 8.35 -3.25
C VAL A 315 4.29 9.58 -3.06
N ALA A 316 3.15 9.41 -2.37
CA ALA A 316 2.27 10.51 -2.03
C ALA A 316 3.01 11.60 -1.25
N ASN A 317 3.77 11.24 -0.22
CA ASN A 317 4.51 12.19 0.62
C ASN A 317 5.55 12.98 -0.17
N ARG A 318 6.37 12.31 -0.98
CA ARG A 318 7.35 13.00 -1.85
C ARG A 318 6.69 13.93 -2.84
N TYR A 319 5.62 13.48 -3.49
CA TYR A 319 4.85 14.29 -4.41
C TYR A 319 4.26 15.52 -3.70
N MET A 320 3.61 15.32 -2.56
CA MET A 320 3.01 16.40 -1.78
C MET A 320 4.05 17.41 -1.29
N GLU A 321 5.24 16.97 -0.91
CA GLU A 321 6.34 17.83 -0.47
C GLU A 321 6.88 18.69 -1.62
N ALA A 322 7.07 18.09 -2.80
CA ALA A 322 7.53 18.82 -3.97
C ALA A 322 6.48 19.84 -4.46
N ILE A 323 5.19 19.50 -4.35
CA ILE A 323 4.10 20.44 -4.67
C ILE A 323 4.07 21.61 -3.68
N ASP A 324 4.15 21.35 -2.37
CA ASP A 324 4.08 22.38 -1.32
C ASP A 324 5.29 23.33 -1.36
N ASN A 325 6.49 22.78 -1.54
CA ASN A 325 7.73 23.56 -1.47
C ASN A 325 8.10 24.26 -2.78
N GLU A 326 7.52 23.86 -3.91
CA GLU A 326 7.96 24.37 -5.23
C GLU A 326 6.81 24.81 -6.12
N PHE A 327 5.85 23.91 -6.40
CA PHE A 327 4.82 24.18 -7.40
C PHE A 327 3.82 25.25 -6.93
N ILE A 328 3.34 25.13 -5.69
CA ILE A 328 2.42 26.11 -5.10
C ILE A 328 3.07 27.50 -4.97
N PRO A 329 4.29 27.63 -4.40
CA PRO A 329 5.02 28.89 -4.40
C PRO A 329 5.20 29.47 -5.81
N PHE A 330 5.56 28.64 -6.79
CA PHE A 330 5.70 29.07 -8.18
C PHE A 330 4.40 29.63 -8.77
N LEU A 331 3.25 29.01 -8.51
CA LEU A 331 1.95 29.55 -8.95
C LEU A 331 1.57 30.85 -8.22
N LYS A 332 1.88 30.96 -6.93
CA LYS A 332 1.69 32.20 -6.15
C LYS A 332 2.53 33.36 -6.69
N GLU A 333 3.78 33.11 -7.09
CA GLU A 333 4.65 34.09 -7.75
C GLU A 333 4.05 34.60 -9.07
N LEU A 334 3.26 33.77 -9.76
CA LEU A 334 2.53 34.15 -10.97
C LEU A 334 1.20 34.88 -10.68
N GLY A 335 0.85 35.09 -9.41
CA GLY A 335 -0.43 35.69 -9.01
C GLY A 335 -1.63 34.77 -9.22
N ILE A 336 -1.42 33.46 -9.33
CA ILE A 336 -2.48 32.47 -9.54
C ILE A 336 -3.05 32.03 -8.18
N ASP A 337 -4.37 32.06 -8.06
CA ASP A 337 -5.07 31.48 -6.92
C ASP A 337 -4.91 29.95 -6.89
N VAL A 338 -4.46 29.44 -5.75
CA VAL A 338 -4.18 28.03 -5.48
C VAL A 338 -4.85 27.52 -4.21
N TYR A 339 -5.73 28.30 -3.57
CA TYR A 339 -6.25 27.97 -2.22
C TYR A 339 -6.98 26.64 -2.17
N GLU A 340 -7.76 26.29 -3.20
CA GLU A 340 -8.45 24.99 -3.27
C GLU A 340 -7.46 23.83 -3.39
N TYR A 341 -6.44 23.96 -4.23
CA TYR A 341 -5.44 22.90 -4.42
C TYR A 341 -4.54 22.75 -3.18
N TYR A 342 -4.19 23.88 -2.56
CA TYR A 342 -3.48 23.93 -1.28
C TYR A 342 -4.30 23.26 -0.17
N PHE A 343 -5.62 23.54 -0.11
CA PHE A 343 -6.52 22.85 0.81
C PHE A 343 -6.51 21.33 0.57
N ASP A 344 -6.71 20.87 -0.67
CA ASP A 344 -6.76 19.43 -0.97
C ASP A 344 -5.47 18.72 -0.56
N LEU A 345 -4.31 19.32 -0.88
CA LEU A 345 -2.98 18.82 -0.51
C LEU A 345 -2.88 18.57 1.01
N HIS A 346 -3.17 19.60 1.80
CA HIS A 346 -3.08 19.53 3.26
C HIS A 346 -4.19 18.68 3.88
N PHE A 347 -5.37 18.62 3.25
CA PHE A 347 -6.46 17.75 3.68
C PHE A 347 -6.12 16.27 3.49
N PHE A 348 -5.37 15.91 2.43
CA PHE A 348 -4.86 14.55 2.26
C PHE A 348 -3.78 14.21 3.29
N ARG A 349 -2.84 15.13 3.58
CA ARG A 349 -1.86 14.96 4.67
C ARG A 349 -2.54 14.75 6.01
N LEU A 350 -3.50 15.62 6.34
CA LEU A 350 -4.32 15.51 7.53
C LEU A 350 -5.05 14.16 7.58
N THR A 351 -5.62 13.71 6.46
CA THR A 351 -6.28 12.40 6.38
C THR A 351 -5.34 11.25 6.70
N THR A 352 -4.12 11.26 6.12
CA THR A 352 -3.12 10.22 6.41
C THR A 352 -2.62 10.27 7.85
N ALA A 353 -2.43 11.46 8.41
CA ALA A 353 -2.00 11.65 9.79
C ALA A 353 -3.06 11.12 10.78
N THR A 354 -4.34 11.45 10.55
CA THR A 354 -5.47 10.93 11.34
C THR A 354 -5.56 9.41 11.32
N HIS A 355 -5.35 8.77 10.17
CA HIS A 355 -5.36 7.31 10.08
C HIS A 355 -4.15 6.67 10.78
N ALA A 356 -3.02 7.37 10.84
CA ALA A 356 -1.82 6.92 11.56
C ALA A 356 -1.87 7.25 13.06
N GLY A 357 -2.79 8.14 13.49
CA GLY A 357 -2.79 8.71 14.83
C GLY A 357 -1.63 9.67 15.11
N ASP A 358 -1.00 10.23 14.07
CA ASP A 358 0.09 11.19 14.18
C ASP A 358 -0.46 12.58 14.55
N THR A 359 -0.66 12.78 15.85
CA THR A 359 -1.32 13.96 16.39
C THR A 359 -0.55 15.25 16.11
N LEU A 360 0.79 15.20 16.05
CA LEU A 360 1.60 16.39 15.79
C LEU A 360 1.40 16.89 14.36
N THR A 361 1.46 15.97 13.38
CA THR A 361 1.17 16.31 11.98
C THR A 361 -0.29 16.75 11.82
N GLU A 362 -1.24 16.10 12.48
CA GLU A 362 -2.65 16.51 12.44
C GLU A 362 -2.86 17.97 12.86
N ILE A 363 -2.22 18.42 13.95
CA ILE A 363 -2.33 19.81 14.43
C ILE A 363 -1.83 20.79 13.37
N SER A 364 -0.63 20.57 12.83
CA SER A 364 -0.04 21.46 11.81
C SER A 364 -0.88 21.51 10.54
N GLU A 365 -1.37 20.36 10.07
CA GLU A 365 -2.12 20.29 8.81
C GLU A 365 -3.56 20.85 8.95
N LYS A 366 -4.16 20.78 10.14
CA LYS A 366 -5.43 21.46 10.44
C LYS A 366 -5.31 22.97 10.27
N GLU A 367 -4.27 23.58 10.82
CA GLU A 367 -4.04 25.03 10.71
C GLU A 367 -3.90 25.46 9.25
N LYS A 368 -3.14 24.72 8.44
CA LYS A 368 -2.98 24.98 7.01
C LYS A 368 -4.31 24.86 6.25
N CYS A 369 -5.08 23.81 6.52
CA CYS A 369 -6.42 23.64 5.94
C CYS A 369 -7.35 24.81 6.30
N LEU A 370 -7.34 25.24 7.57
CA LEU A 370 -8.17 26.35 8.03
C LEU A 370 -7.77 27.68 7.39
N CYS A 371 -6.48 27.94 7.23
CA CYS A 371 -5.98 29.11 6.50
C CYS A 371 -6.45 29.08 5.05
N ALA A 372 -6.35 27.94 4.37
CA ALA A 372 -6.84 27.78 3.00
C ALA A 372 -8.35 28.02 2.87
N LEU A 373 -9.15 27.44 3.78
CA LEU A 373 -10.61 27.57 3.77
C LEU A 373 -11.10 29.01 3.92
N LYS A 374 -10.37 29.86 4.64
CA LYS A 374 -10.72 31.29 4.81
C LYS A 374 -10.60 32.08 3.52
N GLU A 375 -9.73 31.65 2.62
CA GLU A 375 -9.46 32.30 1.34
C GLU A 375 -10.32 31.74 0.20
N ILE A 376 -10.87 30.52 0.35
CA ILE A 376 -11.78 29.93 -0.65
C ILE A 376 -13.12 30.67 -0.61
N PRO A 377 -13.58 31.27 -1.73
CA PRO A 377 -14.86 31.97 -1.78
C PRO A 377 -16.03 31.04 -1.40
N PRO A 378 -16.95 31.48 -0.51
CA PRO A 378 -18.07 30.66 -0.10
C PRO A 378 -19.05 30.44 -1.25
N SER A 379 -19.36 29.18 -1.55
CA SER A 379 -20.44 28.81 -2.46
C SER A 379 -21.10 27.49 -2.04
N THR A 380 -22.29 27.21 -2.55
CA THR A 380 -22.98 25.93 -2.33
C THR A 380 -22.12 24.74 -2.77
N ASP A 381 -21.36 24.89 -3.84
CA ASP A 381 -20.46 23.87 -4.38
C ASP A 381 -19.28 23.58 -3.42
N LYS A 382 -18.96 24.53 -2.53
CA LYS A 382 -17.88 24.42 -1.53
C LYS A 382 -18.35 23.96 -0.16
N LEU A 383 -19.66 23.86 0.05
CA LEU A 383 -20.20 23.36 1.32
C LEU A 383 -19.67 21.97 1.65
N ASN A 384 -19.53 21.10 0.65
CA ASN A 384 -19.05 19.74 0.85
C ASN A 384 -17.58 19.70 1.30
N THR A 385 -16.75 20.64 0.83
CA THR A 385 -15.35 20.80 1.27
C THR A 385 -15.28 21.15 2.76
N LEU A 386 -16.09 22.12 3.19
CA LEU A 386 -16.18 22.52 4.60
C LEU A 386 -16.68 21.37 5.49
N LEU A 387 -17.71 20.65 5.06
CA LEU A 387 -18.27 19.53 5.82
C LEU A 387 -17.26 18.39 6.00
N ARG A 388 -16.50 18.06 4.95
CA ARG A 388 -15.41 17.06 5.02
C ARG A 388 -14.30 17.49 5.97
N TYR A 389 -13.92 18.77 5.95
CA TYR A 389 -12.97 19.33 6.91
C TYR A 389 -13.48 19.21 8.35
N LYS A 390 -14.72 19.60 8.62
CA LYS A 390 -15.32 19.54 9.96
C LYS A 390 -15.41 18.12 10.50
N LEU A 391 -15.77 17.15 9.67
CA LEU A 391 -15.71 15.74 10.04
C LEU A 391 -14.29 15.29 10.41
N ARG A 392 -13.28 15.74 9.67
CA ARG A 392 -11.87 15.43 9.98
C ARG A 392 -11.41 16.06 11.29
N GLU A 393 -11.84 17.30 11.60
CA GLU A 393 -11.57 17.93 12.90
C GLU A 393 -12.17 17.12 14.06
N ILE A 394 -13.36 16.55 13.87
CA ILE A 394 -14.02 15.69 14.86
C ILE A 394 -13.22 14.39 15.08
N GLU A 395 -12.72 13.77 14.00
CA GLU A 395 -11.86 12.59 14.13
C GLU A 395 -10.55 12.90 14.88
N HIS A 396 -9.98 14.09 14.68
CA HIS A 396 -8.85 14.55 15.49
C HIS A 396 -9.21 14.67 16.98
N LEU A 397 -10.36 15.28 17.31
CA LEU A 397 -10.83 15.37 18.71
C LEU A 397 -10.94 13.99 19.35
N LYS A 398 -11.41 12.98 18.60
CA LYS A 398 -11.47 11.58 19.05
C LYS A 398 -10.06 11.00 19.26
N ASN A 399 -9.10 11.27 18.36
CA ASN A 399 -7.70 10.84 18.49
C ASN A 399 -6.99 11.45 19.72
N ILE A 400 -7.44 12.60 20.21
CA ILE A 400 -6.93 13.19 21.45
C ILE A 400 -7.83 12.94 22.66
N PHE A 401 -8.84 12.08 22.54
CA PHE A 401 -9.77 11.68 23.60
C PHE A 401 -10.66 12.82 24.12
N ALA A 402 -10.88 13.86 23.32
CA ALA A 402 -11.82 14.95 23.59
C ALA A 402 -13.24 14.57 23.09
N PHE A 403 -13.80 13.50 23.63
CA PHE A 403 -15.05 12.90 23.12
C PHE A 403 -16.27 13.77 23.34
N GLU A 404 -16.34 14.50 24.44
CA GLU A 404 -17.43 15.43 24.76
C GLU A 404 -17.46 16.62 23.78
N GLU A 405 -16.28 17.14 23.44
CA GLU A 405 -16.12 18.19 22.42
C GLU A 405 -16.48 17.65 21.04
N ALA A 406 -16.00 16.46 20.68
CA ALA A 406 -16.34 15.79 19.43
C ALA A 406 -17.86 15.58 19.30
N LEU A 407 -18.53 15.11 20.35
CA LEU A 407 -19.98 14.90 20.35
C LEU A 407 -20.75 16.23 20.20
N THR A 408 -20.25 17.31 20.81
CA THR A 408 -20.85 18.64 20.68
C THR A 408 -20.81 19.12 19.22
N GLU A 409 -19.66 19.01 18.56
CA GLU A 409 -19.52 19.38 17.13
C GLU A 409 -20.33 18.45 16.21
N LEU A 410 -20.37 17.15 16.50
CA LEU A 410 -21.23 16.20 15.79
C LEU A 410 -22.71 16.58 15.88
N ASN A 411 -23.20 16.96 17.06
CA ASN A 411 -24.60 17.36 17.24
C ASN A 411 -24.94 18.64 16.47
N LYS A 412 -24.00 19.59 16.38
CA LYS A 412 -24.15 20.78 15.52
C LYS A 412 -24.29 20.38 14.05
N LEU A 413 -23.40 19.52 13.54
CA LEU A 413 -23.46 19.03 12.16
C LEU A 413 -24.75 18.24 11.88
N LYS A 414 -25.17 17.36 12.80
CA LYS A 414 -26.45 16.63 12.68
C LYS A 414 -27.62 17.59 12.52
N LYS A 415 -27.70 18.61 13.37
CA LYS A 415 -28.79 19.59 13.31
C LYS A 415 -28.81 20.31 11.96
N ILE A 416 -27.66 20.83 11.52
CA ILE A 416 -27.53 21.55 10.24
C ILE A 416 -27.95 20.66 9.06
N LEU A 417 -27.37 19.46 8.97
CA LEU A 417 -27.61 18.57 7.83
C LEU A 417 -29.02 17.99 7.83
N THR A 418 -29.60 17.74 9.00
CA THR A 418 -31.01 17.32 9.11
C THR A 418 -31.93 18.44 8.62
N SER A 419 -31.70 19.68 9.05
CA SER A 419 -32.48 20.82 8.56
C SER A 419 -32.34 21.02 7.04
N VAL A 420 -31.15 20.81 6.46
CA VAL A 420 -30.97 20.86 4.99
C VAL A 420 -31.81 19.78 4.30
N VAL A 421 -31.78 18.55 4.79
CA VAL A 421 -32.59 17.44 4.23
C VAL A 421 -34.09 17.73 4.36
N GLU A 422 -34.54 18.28 5.49
CA GLU A 422 -35.93 18.65 5.73
C GLU A 422 -36.39 19.79 4.83
N LEU A 423 -35.57 20.83 4.63
CA LEU A 423 -35.89 21.93 3.72
C LEU A 423 -36.09 21.45 2.28
N LEU A 424 -35.26 20.52 1.81
CA LEU A 424 -35.40 19.92 0.48
C LEU A 424 -36.73 19.16 0.31
N LYS A 425 -37.29 18.63 1.40
CA LYS A 425 -38.60 17.96 1.40
C LYS A 425 -39.79 18.91 1.32
N LEU A 426 -39.59 20.18 1.64
CA LEU A 426 -40.63 21.21 1.62
C LEU A 426 -40.75 21.91 0.26
N VAL A 427 -39.83 21.67 -0.67
CA VAL A 427 -39.88 22.24 -2.02
C VAL A 427 -40.84 21.42 -2.88
N ASP A 428 -42.00 21.98 -3.22
CA ASP A 428 -43.09 21.28 -3.90
C ASP A 428 -42.65 20.71 -5.27
N GLU A 429 -41.83 21.42 -6.04
CA GLU A 429 -41.29 20.93 -7.32
C GLU A 429 -40.31 19.77 -7.16
N LEU A 430 -39.77 19.56 -5.96
CA LEU A 430 -38.88 18.46 -5.64
C LEU A 430 -39.58 17.34 -4.87
N LYS A 431 -40.86 17.45 -4.54
CA LYS A 431 -41.57 16.54 -3.61
C LYS A 431 -41.45 15.06 -3.98
N ASP A 432 -41.56 14.74 -5.27
CA ASP A 432 -41.41 13.37 -5.78
C ASP A 432 -39.96 12.88 -5.71
N TYR A 433 -38.98 13.80 -5.85
CA TYR A 433 -37.54 13.53 -5.76
C TYR A 433 -37.01 13.56 -4.30
N SER A 434 -37.65 14.32 -3.42
CA SER A 434 -37.16 14.65 -2.08
C SER A 434 -37.71 13.75 -0.99
N SER A 435 -38.82 13.05 -1.25
CA SER A 435 -39.45 12.10 -0.32
C SER A 435 -38.45 11.04 0.20
N ASP A 436 -37.60 10.52 -0.69
CA ASP A 436 -36.55 9.53 -0.41
C ASP A 436 -35.12 10.10 -0.42
N ILE A 437 -34.96 11.43 -0.29
CA ILE A 437 -33.62 12.03 -0.34
C ILE A 437 -32.75 11.53 0.83
N LYS A 438 -31.56 11.08 0.47
CA LYS A 438 -30.58 10.48 1.37
C LYS A 438 -29.31 11.33 1.38
N SER A 439 -28.77 11.57 2.57
CA SER A 439 -27.52 12.34 2.74
C SER A 439 -26.39 11.45 3.23
N GLN A 440 -25.49 11.08 2.32
CA GLN A 440 -24.28 10.30 2.63
C GLN A 440 -23.41 10.96 3.70
N THR A 441 -23.29 12.29 3.66
CA THR A 441 -22.56 13.07 4.68
C THR A 441 -23.26 12.99 6.04
N LEU A 442 -24.59 13.08 6.09
CA LEU A 442 -25.34 12.94 7.34
C LEU A 442 -25.22 11.51 7.91
N GLY A 443 -25.27 10.49 7.05
CA GLY A 443 -24.98 9.11 7.43
C GLY A 443 -23.60 8.97 8.07
N SER A 444 -22.58 9.59 7.47
CA SER A 444 -21.21 9.59 8.01
C SER A 444 -21.08 10.32 9.35
N VAL A 445 -21.82 11.41 9.54
CA VAL A 445 -21.90 12.13 10.83
C VAL A 445 -22.53 11.25 11.91
N TYR A 446 -23.62 10.53 11.60
CA TYR A 446 -24.18 9.56 12.53
C TYR A 446 -23.19 8.42 12.83
N GLY A 447 -22.52 7.87 11.81
CA GLY A 447 -21.51 6.84 11.97
C GLY A 447 -20.37 7.23 12.92
N SER A 448 -19.82 8.44 12.74
CA SER A 448 -18.80 8.98 13.65
C SER A 448 -19.35 9.15 15.07
N SER A 449 -20.61 9.57 15.22
CA SER A 449 -21.28 9.69 16.51
C SER A 449 -21.46 8.36 17.25
N ILE A 450 -21.72 7.25 16.55
CA ILE A 450 -21.80 5.91 17.16
C ILE A 450 -20.52 5.62 17.94
N THR A 451 -19.36 5.80 17.28
CA THR A 451 -18.05 5.53 17.91
C THR A 451 -17.73 6.51 19.04
N THR A 452 -18.04 7.80 18.89
CA THR A 452 -17.82 8.81 19.95
C THR A 452 -18.64 8.49 21.19
N ARG A 453 -19.94 8.19 21.03
CA ARG A 453 -20.82 7.80 22.13
C ARG A 453 -20.39 6.48 22.77
N CYS A 454 -19.88 5.54 21.97
CA CYS A 454 -19.33 4.30 22.49
C CYS A 454 -18.20 4.53 23.50
N PHE A 455 -17.31 5.50 23.26
CA PHE A 455 -16.25 5.85 24.21
C PHE A 455 -16.78 6.57 25.45
N LEU A 456 -17.78 7.45 25.30
CA LEU A 456 -18.45 8.11 26.42
C LEU A 456 -19.25 7.13 27.31
N GLY A 457 -19.74 6.02 26.71
CA GLY A 457 -20.48 4.95 27.37
C GLY A 457 -19.76 4.31 28.56
N ALA A 458 -18.43 4.39 28.60
CA ALA A 458 -17.62 3.92 29.73
C ALA A 458 -17.95 4.64 31.04
N ASN A 459 -18.25 5.94 30.95
CA ASN A 459 -18.59 6.79 32.11
C ASN A 459 -20.10 7.06 32.21
N ASN A 460 -20.82 7.01 31.09
CA ASN A 460 -22.26 7.23 31.01
C ASN A 460 -22.94 6.13 30.18
N PRO A 461 -23.39 5.02 30.76
CA PRO A 461 -23.97 3.90 30.03
C PRO A 461 -25.18 4.23 29.14
N SER A 462 -25.89 5.33 29.40
CA SER A 462 -27.00 5.79 28.53
C SER A 462 -26.53 6.13 27.11
N GLU A 463 -25.25 6.46 26.93
CA GLU A 463 -24.66 6.75 25.61
C GLU A 463 -24.67 5.55 24.66
N TYR A 464 -24.62 4.32 25.18
CA TYR A 464 -24.73 3.13 24.33
C TYR A 464 -26.10 3.06 23.64
N GLU A 465 -27.17 3.47 24.32
CA GLU A 465 -28.51 3.48 23.73
C GLU A 465 -28.65 4.58 22.68
N TYR A 466 -28.12 5.77 22.96
CA TYR A 466 -28.04 6.83 21.95
C TYR A 466 -27.21 6.42 20.73
N ALA A 467 -26.14 5.63 20.90
CA ALA A 467 -25.36 5.10 19.80
C ALA A 467 -26.15 4.10 18.93
N ARG A 468 -27.01 3.25 19.52
CA ARG A 468 -27.94 2.38 18.76
C ARG A 468 -28.97 3.20 17.97
N GLY A 469 -29.47 4.28 18.57
CA GLY A 469 -30.33 5.24 17.89
C GLY A 469 -29.63 5.89 16.68
N ASP A 470 -28.40 6.37 16.88
CA ASP A 470 -27.57 6.95 15.81
C ASP A 470 -27.30 5.94 14.68
N TYR A 471 -27.06 4.65 14.98
CA TYR A 471 -26.94 3.59 13.98
C TYR A 471 -28.20 3.44 13.11
N THR A 472 -29.36 3.44 13.75
CA THR A 472 -30.65 3.35 13.05
C THR A 472 -30.86 4.54 12.13
N LEU A 473 -30.49 5.74 12.58
CA LEU A 473 -30.56 6.96 11.77
C LEU A 473 -29.55 6.95 10.62
N ALA A 474 -28.32 6.49 10.84
CA ALA A 474 -27.30 6.34 9.80
C ALA A 474 -27.77 5.44 8.66
N CYS A 475 -28.34 4.27 9.00
CA CYS A 475 -28.84 3.31 8.02
C CYS A 475 -29.93 3.90 7.11
N LYS A 476 -30.74 4.84 7.61
CA LYS A 476 -31.77 5.54 6.81
C LYS A 476 -31.16 6.49 5.77
N GLN A 477 -29.93 6.94 5.99
CA GLN A 477 -29.24 7.93 5.16
C GLN A 477 -28.32 7.31 4.10
N PHE A 478 -27.85 6.08 4.30
CA PHE A 478 -26.96 5.43 3.32
C PHE A 478 -27.72 4.82 2.14
N THR A 479 -27.11 4.91 0.97
CA THR A 479 -27.52 4.20 -0.26
C THR A 479 -26.72 2.93 -0.50
N SER A 480 -25.46 2.88 -0.06
CA SER A 480 -24.58 1.73 -0.23
C SER A 480 -24.70 0.75 0.94
N SER A 481 -24.77 -0.55 0.63
CA SER A 481 -24.68 -1.61 1.63
C SER A 481 -23.33 -1.63 2.35
N SER A 482 -22.25 -1.20 1.69
CA SER A 482 -20.90 -1.17 2.28
C SER A 482 -20.79 -0.20 3.45
N ASP A 483 -21.47 0.95 3.38
CA ASP A 483 -21.47 1.93 4.47
C ASP A 483 -22.27 1.42 5.68
N ILE A 484 -23.41 0.76 5.41
CA ILE A 484 -24.21 0.10 6.46
C ILE A 484 -23.43 -1.03 7.13
N GLN A 485 -22.69 -1.82 6.34
CA GLN A 485 -21.80 -2.87 6.83
C GLN A 485 -20.67 -2.31 7.69
N ARG A 486 -20.04 -1.19 7.28
CA ARG A 486 -19.03 -0.50 8.08
C ARG A 486 -19.62 -0.03 9.42
N ASP A 487 -20.78 0.62 9.40
CA ASP A 487 -21.42 1.11 10.62
C ASP A 487 -21.89 -0.03 11.54
N ALA A 488 -22.16 -1.22 10.99
CA ALA A 488 -22.44 -2.41 11.79
C ALA A 488 -21.21 -2.88 12.60
N LEU A 489 -19.98 -2.62 12.15
CA LEU A 489 -18.78 -2.82 12.97
C LEU A 489 -18.74 -1.88 14.17
N TYR A 490 -19.12 -0.61 13.99
CA TYR A 490 -19.23 0.36 15.08
C TYR A 490 -20.31 -0.05 16.08
N LEU A 491 -21.44 -0.57 15.59
CA LEU A 491 -22.46 -1.15 16.45
C LEU A 491 -21.93 -2.36 17.23
N ALA A 492 -21.19 -3.27 16.59
CA ALA A 492 -20.58 -4.39 17.30
C ALA A 492 -19.68 -3.92 18.45
N GLN A 493 -18.93 -2.83 18.25
CA GLN A 493 -18.14 -2.18 19.30
C GLN A 493 -18.97 -1.63 20.45
N VAL A 494 -20.08 -0.95 20.16
CA VAL A 494 -21.05 -0.51 21.18
C VAL A 494 -21.53 -1.71 22.00
N GLU A 495 -21.96 -2.78 21.34
CA GLU A 495 -22.54 -3.93 22.02
C GLU A 495 -21.55 -4.67 22.91
N TYR A 496 -20.31 -4.92 22.46
CA TYR A 496 -19.34 -5.61 23.32
C TYR A 496 -18.80 -4.74 24.46
N ARG A 497 -18.82 -3.41 24.32
CA ARG A 497 -18.47 -2.48 25.42
C ARG A 497 -19.59 -2.32 26.44
N ASP A 498 -20.84 -2.44 25.99
CA ASP A 498 -22.03 -2.58 26.84
C ASP A 498 -22.23 -4.03 27.35
N ARG A 499 -21.25 -4.92 27.12
CA ARG A 499 -21.24 -6.33 27.57
C ARG A 499 -22.40 -7.18 27.04
N LYS A 500 -23.01 -6.78 25.93
CA LYS A 500 -24.06 -7.53 25.21
C LYS A 500 -23.43 -8.36 24.10
N TYR A 501 -22.66 -9.39 24.48
CA TYR A 501 -21.81 -10.12 23.54
C TYR A 501 -22.58 -10.83 22.41
N ASP A 502 -23.76 -11.39 22.69
CA ASP A 502 -24.59 -11.98 21.63
C ASP A 502 -25.07 -10.91 20.62
N ALA A 503 -25.40 -9.71 21.09
CA ALA A 503 -25.75 -8.60 20.21
C ALA A 503 -24.54 -8.12 19.38
N ALA A 504 -23.35 -8.15 19.99
CA ALA A 504 -22.10 -7.83 19.30
C ALA A 504 -21.79 -8.82 18.17
N VAL A 505 -22.03 -10.12 18.38
CA VAL A 505 -21.89 -11.15 17.34
C VAL A 505 -22.88 -10.93 16.20
N ARG A 506 -24.14 -10.61 16.50
CA ARG A 506 -25.15 -10.29 15.45
C ARG A 506 -24.77 -9.06 14.63
N ALA A 507 -24.32 -7.98 15.30
CA ALA A 507 -23.85 -6.78 14.61
C ALA A 507 -22.61 -7.07 13.73
N LEU A 508 -21.68 -7.90 14.20
CA LEU A 508 -20.52 -8.35 13.42
C LEU A 508 -20.96 -9.22 12.22
N ALA A 509 -21.91 -10.12 12.38
CA ALA A 509 -22.48 -10.90 11.28
C ALA A 509 -23.09 -9.99 10.20
N LYS A 510 -23.87 -8.99 10.59
CA LYS A 510 -24.42 -7.99 9.68
C LYS A 510 -23.33 -7.23 8.91
N SER A 511 -22.19 -6.95 9.54
CA SER A 511 -21.06 -6.25 8.88
C SER A 511 -20.43 -7.04 7.73
N VAL A 512 -20.55 -8.37 7.74
CA VAL A 512 -20.06 -9.25 6.66
C VAL A 512 -21.18 -9.77 5.76
N GLY A 513 -22.39 -9.21 5.88
CA GLY A 513 -23.54 -9.53 5.04
C GLY A 513 -24.29 -10.80 5.42
N LEU A 514 -24.15 -11.26 6.66
CA LEU A 514 -24.86 -12.43 7.20
C LEU A 514 -26.15 -12.04 7.94
N GLU A 515 -27.08 -13.00 8.05
CA GLU A 515 -28.32 -12.88 8.82
C GLU A 515 -28.09 -13.14 10.32
N ASP A 516 -29.01 -12.65 11.16
CA ASP A 516 -28.90 -12.66 12.63
C ASP A 516 -28.83 -14.07 13.26
N ASN A 517 -29.20 -15.12 12.54
CA ASN A 517 -29.21 -16.51 12.99
C ASN A 517 -27.97 -17.33 12.53
N SER A 518 -27.00 -16.69 11.88
CA SER A 518 -25.80 -17.36 11.36
C SER A 518 -24.94 -17.92 12.50
N ASN A 519 -24.34 -19.10 12.29
CA ASN A 519 -23.50 -19.71 13.32
C ASN A 519 -22.06 -19.14 13.32
N LEU A 520 -21.29 -19.42 14.38
CA LEU A 520 -19.94 -18.86 14.55
C LEU A 520 -18.93 -19.31 13.46
N ASN A 521 -19.09 -20.52 12.91
CA ASN A 521 -18.21 -21.00 11.83
C ASN A 521 -18.50 -20.26 10.51
N GLU A 522 -19.78 -20.05 10.19
CA GLU A 522 -20.20 -19.24 9.05
C GLU A 522 -19.67 -17.81 9.18
N LEU A 523 -19.80 -17.21 10.36
CA LEU A 523 -19.26 -15.88 10.64
C LEU A 523 -17.75 -15.81 10.37
N MET A 524 -16.98 -16.74 10.93
CA MET A 524 -15.53 -16.80 10.71
C MET A 524 -15.19 -16.98 9.23
N HIS A 525 -15.89 -17.86 8.52
CA HIS A 525 -15.69 -18.08 7.10
C HIS A 525 -15.95 -16.80 6.29
N SER A 526 -17.08 -16.13 6.49
CA SER A 526 -17.41 -14.89 5.79
C SER A 526 -16.44 -13.74 6.11
N ILE A 527 -15.88 -13.69 7.32
CA ILE A 527 -14.79 -12.75 7.66
C ILE A 527 -13.55 -13.05 6.82
N LEU A 528 -13.16 -14.33 6.69
CA LEU A 528 -11.96 -14.73 5.97
C LEU A 528 -12.04 -14.49 4.46
N GLU A 529 -13.24 -14.50 3.88
CA GLU A 529 -13.53 -14.20 2.48
C GLU A 529 -13.47 -12.69 2.15
N GLN A 530 -13.57 -11.82 3.15
CA GLN A 530 -13.41 -10.38 2.95
C GLN A 530 -12.01 -10.04 2.40
N LYS A 531 -11.91 -8.92 1.67
CA LYS A 531 -10.65 -8.46 1.07
C LYS A 531 -10.08 -7.25 1.78
N GLY A 532 -8.74 -7.19 1.85
CA GLY A 532 -8.01 -6.03 2.33
C GLY A 532 -8.41 -5.60 3.75
N ALA A 533 -8.70 -4.31 3.92
CA ALA A 533 -9.00 -3.72 5.22
C ALA A 533 -10.24 -4.32 5.89
N SER A 534 -11.31 -4.60 5.15
CA SER A 534 -12.58 -5.11 5.72
C SER A 534 -12.38 -6.41 6.50
N LYS A 535 -11.54 -7.31 5.99
CA LYS A 535 -11.15 -8.56 6.69
C LYS A 535 -10.48 -8.27 8.03
N LEU A 536 -9.53 -7.34 8.05
CA LEU A 536 -8.75 -7.03 9.24
C LEU A 536 -9.60 -6.36 10.33
N PHE A 537 -10.46 -5.41 9.96
CA PHE A 537 -11.36 -4.76 10.90
C PHE A 537 -12.40 -5.73 11.47
N ALA A 538 -13.01 -6.58 10.64
CA ALA A 538 -13.94 -7.60 11.13
C ALA A 538 -13.24 -8.60 12.08
N MET A 539 -12.00 -9.00 11.76
CA MET A 539 -11.18 -9.84 12.64
C MET A 539 -10.82 -9.16 13.96
N MET A 540 -10.54 -7.85 13.93
CA MET A 540 -10.32 -7.06 15.13
C MET A 540 -11.54 -7.10 16.06
N HIS A 541 -12.74 -6.83 15.54
CA HIS A 541 -13.96 -6.90 16.35
C HIS A 541 -14.27 -8.32 16.83
N TYR A 542 -14.07 -9.35 15.99
CA TYR A 542 -14.18 -10.75 16.41
C TYR A 542 -13.28 -11.05 17.62
N SER A 543 -12.00 -10.65 17.53
CA SER A 543 -11.03 -10.88 18.60
C SER A 543 -11.36 -10.12 19.90
N ASN A 544 -11.92 -8.90 19.79
CA ASN A 544 -12.42 -8.15 20.94
C ASN A 544 -13.60 -8.85 21.62
N ILE A 545 -14.60 -9.31 20.87
CA ILE A 545 -15.75 -10.05 21.42
C ILE A 545 -15.26 -11.32 22.13
N MET A 546 -14.36 -12.07 21.48
CA MET A 546 -13.75 -13.28 22.03
C MET A 546 -13.06 -13.00 23.38
N ALA A 547 -12.13 -12.04 23.42
CA ALA A 547 -11.36 -11.73 24.64
C ALA A 547 -12.23 -11.17 25.77
N LEU A 548 -13.13 -10.24 25.46
CA LEU A 548 -14.01 -9.62 26.46
C LEU A 548 -15.03 -10.61 27.04
N SER A 549 -15.57 -11.50 26.21
CA SER A 549 -16.47 -12.57 26.68
C SER A 549 -15.73 -13.52 27.62
N MET A 550 -14.46 -13.85 27.33
CA MET A 550 -13.63 -14.68 28.21
C MET A 550 -13.29 -13.97 29.53
N LEU A 551 -12.97 -12.67 29.50
CA LEU A 551 -12.74 -11.88 30.72
C LEU A 551 -13.99 -11.77 31.61
N SER A 552 -15.18 -11.80 31.01
CA SER A 552 -16.48 -11.85 31.71
C SER A 552 -16.90 -13.26 32.13
N ASP A 553 -16.09 -14.30 31.88
CA ASP A 553 -16.43 -15.72 32.08
C ASP A 553 -17.75 -16.14 31.38
N VAL A 554 -18.04 -15.55 30.23
CA VAL A 554 -19.19 -15.91 29.38
C VAL A 554 -18.77 -17.08 28.46
N PRO A 555 -19.55 -18.18 28.38
CA PRO A 555 -19.22 -19.36 27.56
C PRO A 555 -18.87 -19.04 26.09
N LEU A 556 -19.55 -18.06 25.50
CA LEU A 556 -19.35 -17.57 24.14
C LEU A 556 -17.86 -17.28 23.83
N GLY A 557 -17.09 -16.77 24.80
CA GLY A 557 -15.67 -16.49 24.60
C GLY A 557 -14.86 -17.75 24.27
N LYS A 558 -15.15 -18.86 24.95
CA LYS A 558 -14.49 -20.16 24.69
C LYS A 558 -14.94 -20.76 23.35
N GLU A 559 -16.19 -20.55 22.98
CA GLU A 559 -16.74 -20.98 21.68
C GLU A 559 -16.08 -20.23 20.51
N LEU A 560 -15.99 -18.90 20.60
CA LEU A 560 -15.30 -18.06 19.63
C LEU A 560 -13.81 -18.43 19.51
N ALA A 561 -13.15 -18.70 20.64
CA ALA A 561 -11.75 -19.14 20.65
C ALA A 561 -11.54 -20.49 19.97
N LYS A 562 -12.47 -21.45 20.15
CA LYS A 562 -12.44 -22.74 19.47
C LYS A 562 -12.54 -22.58 17.95
N VAL A 563 -13.47 -21.76 17.47
CA VAL A 563 -13.64 -21.48 16.03
C VAL A 563 -12.42 -20.75 15.45
N PHE A 564 -11.85 -19.80 16.21
CA PHE A 564 -10.64 -19.09 15.83
C PHE A 564 -9.44 -20.04 15.69
N ASP A 565 -9.20 -20.91 16.68
CA ASP A 565 -8.09 -21.86 16.67
C ASP A 565 -8.19 -22.82 15.46
N GLN A 566 -9.41 -23.25 15.10
CA GLN A 566 -9.66 -24.11 13.92
C GLN A 566 -9.32 -23.42 12.59
N SER A 567 -9.52 -22.11 12.51
CA SER A 567 -9.32 -21.30 11.29
C SER A 567 -7.97 -20.55 11.26
N SER A 568 -7.17 -20.67 12.33
CA SER A 568 -5.96 -19.86 12.56
C SER A 568 -4.89 -19.95 11.46
N LYS A 569 -4.83 -21.07 10.72
CA LYS A 569 -3.86 -21.28 9.63
C LYS A 569 -4.07 -20.37 8.43
N ASP A 570 -5.30 -19.87 8.25
CA ASP A 570 -5.68 -19.01 7.12
C ASP A 570 -5.61 -17.51 7.45
N ILE A 571 -5.19 -17.18 8.68
CA ILE A 571 -5.08 -15.82 9.18
C ILE A 571 -3.61 -15.38 9.08
N ARG A 572 -3.31 -14.50 8.12
CA ARG A 572 -2.04 -13.77 8.06
C ARG A 572 -2.21 -12.42 8.75
N ILE A 573 -1.50 -12.22 9.85
CA ILE A 573 -1.49 -10.97 10.61
C ILE A 573 -0.14 -10.30 10.38
N GLU A 574 -0.16 -9.10 9.80
CA GLU A 574 1.02 -8.27 9.54
C GLU A 574 1.27 -7.29 10.71
N ASP A 575 2.38 -6.56 10.70
CA ASP A 575 2.67 -5.55 11.73
C ASP A 575 1.83 -4.28 11.52
N GLY A 576 1.46 -3.60 12.62
CA GLY A 576 0.74 -2.33 12.61
C GLY A 576 -0.77 -2.43 12.90
N TYR A 577 -1.51 -1.34 12.67
CA TYR A 577 -2.94 -1.25 12.95
C TYR A 577 -3.82 -1.80 11.78
N PRO A 578 -4.91 -2.55 12.04
CA PRO A 578 -5.49 -2.98 13.33
C PRO A 578 -4.93 -4.29 13.90
N ASN A 579 -3.86 -4.82 13.32
CA ASN A 579 -3.30 -6.12 13.67
C ASN A 579 -2.70 -6.17 15.08
N ASN A 580 -2.14 -5.07 15.57
CA ASN A 580 -1.69 -4.92 16.96
C ASN A 580 -2.81 -5.20 17.96
N ILE A 581 -4.05 -4.77 17.68
CA ILE A 581 -5.23 -5.04 18.51
C ILE A 581 -5.59 -6.53 18.46
N ILE A 582 -5.54 -7.15 17.28
CA ILE A 582 -5.79 -8.59 17.14
C ILE A 582 -4.78 -9.40 17.97
N PHE A 583 -3.48 -9.08 17.86
CA PHE A 583 -2.45 -9.72 18.66
C PHE A 583 -2.67 -9.51 20.16
N TRP A 584 -3.04 -8.30 20.58
CA TRP A 584 -3.37 -8.01 21.97
C TRP A 584 -4.48 -8.94 22.46
N ARG A 585 -5.59 -9.06 21.73
CA ARG A 585 -6.73 -9.91 22.15
C ARG A 585 -6.43 -11.40 22.12
N MET A 586 -5.64 -11.85 21.16
CA MET A 586 -5.09 -13.20 21.18
C MET A 586 -4.23 -13.44 22.42
N ALA A 587 -3.40 -12.47 22.79
CA ALA A 587 -2.56 -12.52 23.99
C ALA A 587 -3.40 -12.58 25.28
N THR A 588 -4.45 -11.77 25.39
CA THR A 588 -5.42 -11.81 26.49
C THR A 588 -6.03 -13.20 26.64
N CYS A 589 -6.58 -13.77 25.56
CA CYS A 589 -7.17 -15.11 25.56
C CYS A 589 -6.13 -16.19 25.91
N GLY A 590 -4.92 -16.06 25.35
CA GLY A 590 -3.80 -16.94 25.64
C GLY A 590 -3.38 -16.91 27.10
N ALA A 591 -3.34 -15.73 27.72
CA ALA A 591 -3.01 -15.58 29.13
C ALA A 591 -4.06 -16.24 30.04
N LEU A 592 -5.34 -16.00 29.76
CA LEU A 592 -6.46 -16.61 30.49
C LEU A 592 -6.48 -18.14 30.38
N THR A 593 -6.02 -18.68 29.24
CA THR A 593 -5.95 -20.13 28.99
C THR A 593 -4.56 -20.73 29.24
N LYS A 594 -3.61 -19.95 29.74
CA LYS A 594 -2.22 -20.35 30.03
C LYS A 594 -1.47 -20.90 28.80
N LYS A 595 -1.73 -20.38 27.60
CA LYS A 595 -0.95 -20.65 26.38
C LYS A 595 0.43 -19.99 26.50
N SER A 596 1.50 -20.75 26.22
CA SER A 596 2.89 -20.24 26.28
C SER A 596 3.16 -19.07 25.33
N GLN A 597 2.44 -19.02 24.20
CA GLN A 597 2.56 -17.99 23.16
C GLN A 597 2.01 -16.62 23.57
N ALA A 598 1.25 -16.52 24.68
CA ALA A 598 0.63 -15.28 25.11
C ALA A 598 1.65 -14.15 25.31
N LYS A 599 2.83 -14.48 25.85
CA LYS A 599 3.92 -13.51 26.05
C LYS A 599 4.40 -12.91 24.73
N ASP A 600 4.59 -13.74 23.71
CA ASP A 600 5.09 -13.30 22.40
C ASP A 600 4.04 -12.46 21.66
N TRP A 601 2.76 -12.81 21.78
CA TRP A 601 1.67 -12.02 21.20
C TRP A 601 1.54 -10.64 21.85
N TYR A 602 1.64 -10.53 23.18
CA TYR A 602 1.70 -9.23 23.84
C TYR A 602 2.89 -8.41 23.34
N GLN A 603 4.08 -9.02 23.26
CA GLN A 603 5.27 -8.31 22.83
C GLN A 603 5.09 -7.72 21.42
N LYS A 604 4.57 -8.51 20.47
CA LYS A 604 4.24 -8.02 19.12
C LYS A 604 3.24 -6.86 19.13
N ALA A 605 2.18 -6.97 19.92
CA ALA A 605 1.16 -5.92 20.02
C ALA A 605 1.75 -4.61 20.58
N ILE A 606 2.56 -4.71 21.64
CA ILE A 606 3.18 -3.57 22.31
C ILE A 606 4.23 -2.92 21.42
N ASP A 607 5.14 -3.70 20.82
CA ASP A 607 6.18 -3.19 19.93
C ASP A 607 5.59 -2.43 18.75
N ALA A 608 4.53 -2.99 18.13
CA ALA A 608 3.83 -2.32 17.03
C ALA A 608 3.16 -1.01 17.47
N SER A 609 2.61 -0.97 18.69
CA SER A 609 1.87 0.18 19.22
C SER A 609 2.78 1.30 19.75
N MET A 610 3.97 0.94 20.26
CA MET A 610 4.94 1.86 20.85
C MET A 610 6.04 2.31 19.88
N LYS A 611 6.06 1.78 18.65
CA LYS A 611 7.10 2.03 17.63
C LYS A 611 7.35 3.52 17.32
N PHE A 612 6.30 4.32 17.34
CA PHE A 612 6.30 5.72 16.90
C PHE A 612 5.78 6.62 18.03
N PRO A 613 6.66 7.32 18.77
CA PRO A 613 6.29 8.11 19.95
C PRO A 613 5.28 9.23 19.68
N GLU A 614 5.28 9.78 18.48
CA GLU A 614 4.38 10.83 17.99
C GLU A 614 2.93 10.34 17.75
N ARG A 615 2.72 9.02 17.68
CA ARG A 615 1.40 8.41 17.48
C ARG A 615 0.68 8.19 18.81
N TYR A 616 0.20 9.27 19.42
CA TYR A 616 -0.26 9.24 20.81
C TYR A 616 -1.37 8.22 21.10
N THR A 617 -2.35 8.02 20.21
CA THR A 617 -3.39 7.00 20.45
C THR A 617 -2.82 5.58 20.40
N SER A 618 -1.89 5.30 19.47
CA SER A 618 -1.24 3.99 19.40
C SER A 618 -0.37 3.76 20.65
N ARG A 619 0.38 4.78 21.06
CA ARG A 619 1.19 4.75 22.28
C ARG A 619 0.33 4.53 23.53
N ALA A 620 -0.80 5.22 23.63
CA ALA A 620 -1.78 5.05 24.70
C ALA A 620 -2.27 3.59 24.79
N ALA A 621 -2.58 2.96 23.65
CA ALA A 621 -2.94 1.55 23.58
C ALA A 621 -1.78 0.64 24.05
N GLY A 622 -0.56 0.91 23.59
CA GLY A 622 0.64 0.15 23.99
C GLY A 622 0.93 0.18 25.50
N LEU A 623 0.74 1.33 26.14
CA LEU A 623 0.90 1.49 27.59
C LEU A 623 -0.05 0.58 28.38
N VAL A 624 -1.32 0.52 27.96
CA VAL A 624 -2.33 -0.29 28.66
C VAL A 624 -2.23 -1.78 28.30
N MET A 625 -1.73 -2.12 27.11
CA MET A 625 -1.35 -3.50 26.76
C MET A 625 -0.22 -4.01 27.67
N GLU A 626 0.80 -3.20 27.94
CA GLU A 626 1.89 -3.56 28.85
C GLU A 626 1.39 -3.71 30.29
N LEU A 627 0.49 -2.82 30.73
CA LEU A 627 -0.17 -2.95 32.03
C LEU A 627 -0.98 -4.24 32.14
N GLU A 628 -1.80 -4.56 31.13
CA GLU A 628 -2.57 -5.81 31.08
C GLU A 628 -1.67 -7.04 31.12
N ARG A 629 -0.59 -7.03 30.33
CA ARG A 629 0.42 -8.10 30.30
C ARG A 629 0.97 -8.37 31.70
N ILE A 630 1.32 -7.32 32.45
CA ILE A 630 1.81 -7.45 33.82
C ILE A 630 0.72 -8.01 34.75
N ILE A 631 -0.54 -7.59 34.59
CA ILE A 631 -1.66 -8.07 35.40
C ILE A 631 -1.95 -9.56 35.15
N LEU A 632 -2.07 -9.96 33.89
CA LEU A 632 -2.51 -11.31 33.51
C LEU A 632 -1.40 -12.35 33.53
N LEU A 633 -0.18 -12.01 33.09
CA LEU A 633 0.95 -12.94 33.11
C LEU A 633 1.73 -12.92 34.44
N GLY A 634 1.42 -11.97 35.33
CA GLY A 634 2.10 -11.85 36.62
C GLY A 634 3.60 -11.52 36.49
N THR A 635 4.03 -10.91 35.39
CA THR A 635 5.44 -10.57 35.14
C THR A 635 5.86 -9.27 35.84
N ASN A 636 5.59 -9.15 37.14
CA ASN A 636 5.81 -7.96 37.97
C ASN A 636 7.27 -7.81 38.46
N SER A 637 8.24 -8.13 37.59
CA SER A 637 9.66 -7.91 37.86
C SER A 637 9.97 -6.42 38.05
N LYS A 638 10.96 -6.11 38.89
CA LYS A 638 11.45 -4.74 39.11
C LYS A 638 11.71 -3.98 37.80
N GLU A 639 12.36 -4.61 36.82
CA GLU A 639 12.65 -4.01 35.51
C GLU A 639 11.38 -3.60 34.75
N ASN A 640 10.43 -4.52 34.57
CA ASN A 640 9.15 -4.23 33.89
C ASN A 640 8.35 -3.12 34.57
N ILE A 641 8.26 -3.12 35.91
CA ILE A 641 7.52 -2.08 36.65
C ILE A 641 8.23 -0.72 36.51
N THR A 642 9.55 -0.68 36.64
CA THR A 642 10.32 0.57 36.48
C THR A 642 10.16 1.13 35.08
N ARG A 643 10.23 0.29 34.05
CA ARG A 643 9.99 0.69 32.66
C ARG A 643 8.58 1.23 32.46
N LEU A 644 7.56 0.52 32.95
CA LEU A 644 6.17 0.97 32.85
C LEU A 644 5.95 2.33 33.53
N LYS A 645 6.49 2.53 34.75
CA LYS A 645 6.42 3.82 35.47
C LYS A 645 7.08 4.95 34.65
N ALA A 646 8.23 4.69 34.03
CA ALA A 646 8.90 5.64 33.16
C ALA A 646 8.06 5.98 31.91
N ASP A 647 7.47 4.97 31.27
CA ASP A 647 6.68 5.16 30.05
C ASP A 647 5.39 5.96 30.31
N PHE A 648 4.69 5.68 31.41
CA PHE A 648 3.53 6.47 31.86
C PHE A 648 3.94 7.91 32.23
N SER A 649 5.04 8.07 32.97
CA SER A 649 5.56 9.41 33.33
C SER A 649 5.90 10.24 32.08
N ALA A 650 6.48 9.60 31.06
CA ALA A 650 6.78 10.23 29.78
C ALA A 650 5.51 10.58 28.98
N PHE A 651 4.44 9.80 29.10
CA PHE A 651 3.15 10.08 28.46
C PHE A 651 2.39 11.22 29.15
N MET A 652 2.64 11.45 30.44
CA MET A 652 1.99 12.51 31.23
C MET A 652 2.64 13.89 31.09
N LYS A 653 3.65 14.05 30.22
CA LYS A 653 4.31 15.34 29.99
C LYS A 653 3.44 16.33 29.20
N PRO A 654 3.75 17.65 29.22
CA PRO A 654 2.98 18.72 28.56
C PRO A 654 2.72 18.54 27.06
N GLU A 655 3.56 17.79 26.34
CA GLU A 655 3.49 17.58 24.89
C GLU A 655 2.33 16.66 24.47
N THR A 656 1.83 15.81 25.37
CA THR A 656 0.62 15.00 25.16
C THR A 656 -0.63 15.90 25.27
N PRO A 657 -1.75 15.64 24.58
CA PRO A 657 -2.98 16.40 24.78
C PRO A 657 -3.51 16.32 26.23
N GLU A 658 -4.04 17.43 26.76
CA GLU A 658 -4.57 17.48 28.14
C GLU A 658 -5.72 16.50 28.38
N SER A 659 -6.61 16.34 27.39
CA SER A 659 -7.69 15.36 27.42
C SER A 659 -7.17 13.93 27.61
N MET A 660 -6.09 13.54 26.91
CA MET A 660 -5.45 12.24 27.09
C MET A 660 -4.79 12.11 28.48
N ARG A 661 -4.07 13.15 28.94
CA ARG A 661 -3.49 13.14 30.30
C ARG A 661 -4.55 12.98 31.38
N ARG A 662 -5.67 13.69 31.26
CA ARG A 662 -6.81 13.56 32.17
C ARG A 662 -7.35 12.14 32.18
N TYR A 663 -7.50 11.52 31.00
CA TYR A 663 -7.95 10.14 30.86
C TYR A 663 -6.97 9.13 31.49
N PHE A 664 -5.66 9.37 31.37
CA PHE A 664 -4.60 8.48 31.84
C PHE A 664 -4.16 8.68 33.30
N ARG A 665 -4.62 9.75 33.96
CA ARG A 665 -4.28 10.04 35.36
C ARG A 665 -4.59 8.87 36.32
N PRO A 666 -5.76 8.22 36.28
CA PRO A 666 -6.05 7.08 37.17
C PRO A 666 -5.20 5.84 36.88
N PHE A 667 -4.66 5.70 35.67
CA PHE A 667 -3.73 4.62 35.34
C PHE A 667 -2.34 4.91 35.88
N THR A 668 -1.89 6.16 35.77
CA THR A 668 -0.59 6.59 36.31
C THR A 668 -0.53 6.44 37.82
N GLU A 669 -1.59 6.86 38.53
CA GLU A 669 -1.72 6.69 39.98
C GLU A 669 -1.63 5.22 40.39
N PHE A 670 -2.36 4.34 39.68
CA PHE A 670 -2.31 2.89 39.91
C PHE A 670 -0.92 2.30 39.63
N VAL A 671 -0.31 2.65 38.51
CA VAL A 671 1.03 2.16 38.12
C VAL A 671 2.07 2.56 39.16
N ASN A 672 1.97 3.76 39.74
CA ASN A 672 2.88 4.23 40.77
C ASN A 672 2.79 3.41 42.08
N GLN A 673 1.62 2.85 42.38
CA GLN A 673 1.39 1.96 43.53
C GLN A 673 1.86 0.51 43.32
N LEU A 674 2.25 0.14 42.08
CA LEU A 674 2.76 -1.20 41.81
C LEU A 674 4.14 -1.41 42.43
N ASP A 675 4.28 -2.49 43.19
CA ASP A 675 5.53 -2.93 43.80
C ASP A 675 5.96 -4.32 43.32
N CYS A 676 7.27 -4.53 43.23
CA CYS A 676 7.86 -5.79 42.78
C CYS A 676 7.51 -6.92 43.75
N GLY A 677 6.95 -8.01 43.24
CA GLY A 677 6.59 -9.20 44.04
C GLY A 677 5.34 -9.04 44.90
N ALA A 678 4.73 -7.85 44.97
CA ALA A 678 3.47 -7.63 45.67
C ALA A 678 2.26 -8.12 44.84
N PRO A 679 1.17 -8.56 45.48
CA PRO A 679 -0.10 -8.78 44.81
C PRO A 679 -0.60 -7.49 44.16
N ILE A 680 -1.07 -7.59 42.91
CA ILE A 680 -1.65 -6.43 42.22
C ILE A 680 -3.05 -6.18 42.79
N PRO A 681 -3.36 -4.98 43.31
CA PRO A 681 -4.69 -4.64 43.84
C PRO A 681 -5.73 -4.53 42.72
N ASP A 682 -6.98 -4.86 43.03
CA ASP A 682 -8.16 -4.64 42.17
C ASP A 682 -8.00 -5.07 40.71
N LYS A 683 -7.32 -6.21 40.48
CA LYS A 683 -6.98 -6.72 39.13
C LYS A 683 -8.16 -6.67 38.17
N GLN A 684 -9.31 -7.18 38.57
CA GLN A 684 -10.48 -7.29 37.69
C GLN A 684 -11.05 -5.91 37.34
N ALA A 685 -11.14 -4.99 38.29
CA ALA A 685 -11.58 -3.63 38.03
C ALA A 685 -10.61 -2.91 37.07
N LYS A 686 -9.30 -3.15 37.22
CA LYS A 686 -8.29 -2.52 36.35
C LYS A 686 -8.29 -3.07 34.93
N LEU A 687 -8.48 -4.38 34.77
CA LEU A 687 -8.70 -5.00 33.46
C LEU A 687 -9.90 -4.34 32.77
N TRP A 688 -11.02 -4.15 33.46
CA TRP A 688 -12.16 -3.45 32.87
C TRP A 688 -11.87 -2.00 32.48
N GLN A 689 -11.10 -1.25 33.27
CA GLN A 689 -10.68 0.11 32.90
C GLN A 689 -9.82 0.11 31.62
N ILE A 690 -8.92 -0.86 31.47
CA ILE A 690 -8.08 -1.01 30.26
C ILE A 690 -8.95 -1.21 29.02
N GLU A 691 -10.03 -1.98 29.12
CA GLU A 691 -10.93 -2.26 27.99
C GLU A 691 -11.68 -1.03 27.47
N TYR A 692 -11.86 -0.02 28.32
CA TYR A 692 -12.50 1.22 27.92
C TYR A 692 -11.57 2.18 27.19
N ILE A 693 -10.26 1.91 27.16
CA ILE A 693 -9.30 2.75 26.44
C ILE A 693 -9.67 2.81 24.96
N PRO A 694 -9.78 4.02 24.40
CA PRO A 694 -9.93 4.19 22.98
C PRO A 694 -8.71 3.64 22.25
N VAL A 695 -8.97 2.71 21.36
CA VAL A 695 -8.01 2.25 20.36
C VAL A 695 -8.50 2.75 19.02
N LEU A 696 -7.56 3.27 18.22
CA LEU A 696 -7.81 3.77 16.86
C LEU A 696 -8.53 2.73 16.02
#